data_AF-A0A2P6TW39-F1
#
_entry.id   AF-A0A2P6TW39-F1
#
_cell.length_a   1.000
_cell.length_b   1.000
_cell.length_c   1.000
_cell.angle_alpha   90.00
_cell.angle_beta   90.00
_cell.angle_gamma   90.00
#
_symmetry.space_group_name_H-M   'P 1'
#
loop_
_entity.id
_entity.type
_entity.pdbx_description
1 polymer ?
#
loop_
_entity_poly.entity_id
_entity_poly.type
_entity_poly.pdbx_seq_one_letter_code
_entity_poly.pdbx_strand_id
1 'polypeptide(L)'
;MGRVVSEQRVALQFDTQLNQGLVRSAAARESGLDYDEFEARLQRLFTLVPFLQERMLRMQPKLLAALAAEPEQLAQRLVELKTLLPQADVAAIVAQRPSLLLDGEWERVPAGVAALAACYSEEEAGRLASAEPLLLVEDLEHVLQELGRLLPGQPPLQLLRQQPSLASKQGYGQPGPGGFAPPPGGGFGAPGGFGAPGGFGGQPGGGFGQPGGFGQAPFAGGPQQQPPPYHGGRDKQDDRMGGKSKHDPVLVVSRWIKARSPKEKLYLGIAGGVIALLLLWFVVEDHDTLFILSESVHFLGIGVLAWKLIKKRAAGGLSLRTQELTAAFLLVRLFCSFMMEYDIHTLLDAMTLAATGWVIFSLRGPLKESYQADLDVTNPLLVAAPCLLMAIIAHPSTRHFILFRILWAFCVYLEAVSVLPQLRMMQKAKVVEKFTAHYVFALGLSRFISCAHWILQILDGDKYLWQALGSGLWPIMVLVSEIVQTFILADFCFYYVKSYAEGTGVIHLPAGIVMLAAAQPQAATAPACRRPLSRAGRASRIAAQHRDGSAAEAAADAPVPAPQGRRQLLSAAAGAALLAASALQAPDAQAVIKGYEPMPMLEGKDYGKSRMTFSDYVQSPSGLQYYDIREGTGATPQQGQTCVVDWAGVTIGYYGRPFEARNKPKGSAFTGDDKDFFRFKLGDSSVIPAFNEAVAGMKVGGIRRIIVPVELGYPDNDFNKAGPKPSTFSGQRALGFVLGNKGMIDKTLLYDIELKKVT
;
A
#
# COMPACT_ATOMS: atom_id res chain seq x y z
N MET A 1 -17.69 29.95 6.64
CA MET A 1 -17.09 29.18 5.53
C MET A 1 -17.00 27.72 5.97
N GLY A 2 -17.51 26.73 5.24
CA GLY A 2 -18.21 26.80 3.95
C GLY A 2 -18.22 25.45 3.22
N ARG A 3 -18.60 24.36 3.90
CA ARG A 3 -18.62 23.02 3.30
C ARG A 3 -19.84 22.83 2.42
N VAL A 4 -19.62 22.65 1.11
CA VAL A 4 -20.55 21.95 0.23
C VAL A 4 -20.24 20.46 0.38
N VAL A 5 -21.12 19.71 1.04
CA VAL A 5 -21.00 18.25 1.11
C VAL A 5 -21.50 17.69 -0.22
N SER A 6 -20.66 16.92 -0.91
CA SER A 6 -21.01 16.30 -2.20
C SER A 6 -22.01 15.16 -2.00
N GLU A 7 -23.23 15.33 -2.50
CA GLU A 7 -24.25 14.28 -2.48
C GLU A 7 -23.91 13.16 -3.48
N GLN A 8 -23.50 12.00 -2.97
CA GLN A 8 -23.80 10.70 -3.60
C GLN A 8 -23.99 9.65 -2.50
N ARG A 9 -25.09 8.89 -2.59
CA ARG A 9 -25.57 8.04 -1.49
C ARG A 9 -25.09 6.60 -1.65
N VAL A 10 -24.28 6.14 -0.70
CA VAL A 10 -24.13 4.70 -0.39
C VAL A 10 -25.51 4.15 -0.01
N ALA A 11 -26.05 3.23 -0.81
CA ALA A 11 -27.43 2.78 -0.72
C ALA A 11 -27.62 1.53 0.16
N LEU A 12 -27.07 1.56 1.39
CA LEU A 12 -27.27 0.48 2.36
C LEU A 12 -28.76 0.38 2.76
N GLN A 13 -29.41 -0.72 2.36
CA GLN A 13 -30.81 -1.02 2.70
C GLN A 13 -30.94 -1.51 4.15
N PHE A 14 -30.62 -0.64 5.10
CA PHE A 14 -31.06 -0.81 6.48
C PHE A 14 -32.58 -0.79 6.59
N ASP A 15 -33.07 -1.44 7.64
CA ASP A 15 -34.49 -1.51 7.98
C ASP A 15 -35.16 -0.14 7.90
N THR A 16 -36.32 -0.05 7.26
CA THR A 16 -36.96 1.24 6.94
C THR A 16 -37.15 2.10 8.19
N GLN A 17 -37.46 1.47 9.33
CA GLN A 17 -37.59 2.14 10.64
C GLN A 17 -36.26 2.73 11.14
N LEU A 18 -35.14 2.02 10.97
CA LEU A 18 -33.81 2.50 11.38
C LEU A 18 -33.36 3.68 10.49
N ASN A 19 -33.54 3.55 9.17
CA ASN A 19 -33.24 4.63 8.22
C ASN A 19 -34.11 5.87 8.48
N GLN A 20 -35.40 5.70 8.83
CA GLN A 20 -36.26 6.80 9.24
C GLN A 20 -35.74 7.47 10.53
N GLY A 21 -35.43 6.69 11.57
CA GLY A 21 -34.90 7.19 12.84
C GLY A 21 -33.56 7.93 12.70
N LEU A 22 -32.66 7.45 11.85
CA LEU A 22 -31.40 8.14 11.55
C LEU A 22 -31.64 9.51 10.91
N VAL A 23 -32.47 9.60 9.86
CA VAL A 23 -32.82 10.86 9.19
C VAL A 23 -33.50 11.85 10.16
N ARG A 24 -34.43 11.36 10.99
CA ARG A 24 -35.11 12.15 12.03
C ARG A 24 -34.11 12.69 13.06
N SER A 25 -33.22 11.84 13.58
CA SER A 25 -32.21 12.25 14.58
C SER A 25 -31.15 13.20 14.04
N ALA A 26 -30.84 13.14 12.74
CA ALA A 26 -29.97 14.10 12.08
C ALA A 26 -30.67 15.45 11.88
N ALA A 27 -31.94 15.45 11.47
CA ALA A 27 -32.72 16.68 11.29
C ALA A 27 -33.04 17.39 12.61
N ALA A 28 -33.26 16.65 13.71
CA ALA A 28 -33.35 17.22 15.07
C ALA A 28 -32.07 17.98 15.46
N ARG A 29 -30.89 17.43 15.16
CA ARG A 29 -29.61 18.12 15.44
C ARG A 29 -29.40 19.35 14.58
N GLU A 30 -29.81 19.32 13.31
CA GLU A 30 -29.70 20.47 12.40
C GLU A 30 -30.70 21.60 12.72
N SER A 31 -31.85 21.30 13.36
CA SER A 31 -32.80 22.32 13.83
C SER A 31 -32.41 22.94 15.17
N GLY A 32 -31.57 22.27 15.96
CA GLY A 32 -31.18 22.70 17.31
C GLY A 32 -32.28 22.55 18.37
N LEU A 33 -33.39 21.89 18.04
CA LEU A 33 -34.47 21.55 18.95
C LEU A 33 -34.16 20.26 19.72
N ASP A 34 -34.91 20.02 20.79
CA ASP A 34 -34.96 18.67 21.39
C ASP A 34 -35.61 17.66 20.42
N TYR A 35 -35.26 16.37 20.57
CA TYR A 35 -35.76 15.33 19.68
C TYR A 35 -37.30 15.14 19.76
N ASP A 36 -37.88 15.21 20.95
CA ASP A 36 -39.32 14.99 21.12
C ASP A 36 -40.12 16.22 20.64
N GLU A 37 -39.57 17.43 20.83
CA GLU A 37 -40.12 18.66 20.25
C GLU A 37 -40.04 18.63 18.71
N PHE A 38 -38.90 18.20 18.17
CA PHE A 38 -38.69 18.05 16.73
C PHE A 38 -39.68 17.04 16.12
N GLU A 39 -39.86 15.86 16.71
CA GLU A 39 -40.86 14.88 16.28
C GLU A 39 -42.28 15.45 16.31
N ALA A 40 -42.64 16.23 17.35
CA ALA A 40 -43.95 16.86 17.42
C ALA A 40 -44.18 17.88 16.28
N ARG A 41 -43.17 18.70 15.93
CA ARG A 41 -43.26 19.63 14.78
C ARG A 41 -43.24 18.88 13.43
N LEU A 42 -42.46 17.80 13.32
CA LEU A 42 -42.38 16.95 12.12
C LEU A 42 -43.72 16.23 11.84
N GLN A 43 -44.43 15.78 12.88
CA GLN A 43 -45.77 15.21 12.75
C GLN A 43 -46.81 16.25 12.31
N ARG A 44 -46.70 17.52 12.74
CA ARG A 44 -47.51 18.62 12.19
C ARG A 44 -47.20 18.85 10.71
N LEU A 45 -45.92 18.88 10.33
CA LEU A 45 -45.50 19.02 8.92
C LEU A 45 -46.10 17.92 8.03
N PHE A 46 -46.06 16.65 8.45
CA PHE A 46 -46.70 15.56 7.68
C PHE A 46 -48.23 15.58 7.74
N THR A 47 -48.83 16.17 8.78
CA THR A 47 -50.29 16.40 8.82
C THR A 47 -50.72 17.45 7.79
N LEU A 48 -49.92 18.51 7.63
CA LEU A 48 -50.13 19.58 6.66
C LEU A 48 -49.76 19.15 5.23
N VAL A 49 -48.72 18.32 5.07
CA VAL A 49 -48.13 17.95 3.79
C VAL A 49 -47.78 16.45 3.72
N PRO A 50 -48.79 15.55 3.61
CA PRO A 50 -48.59 14.10 3.78
C PRO A 50 -47.55 13.47 2.83
N PHE A 51 -47.47 13.92 1.58
CA PHE A 51 -46.53 13.39 0.58
C PHE A 51 -45.06 13.66 0.91
N LEU A 52 -44.74 14.57 1.84
CA LEU A 52 -43.37 14.74 2.33
C LEU A 52 -42.91 13.57 3.21
N GLN A 53 -43.83 12.79 3.80
CA GLN A 53 -43.50 11.62 4.61
C GLN A 53 -42.82 10.53 3.76
N GLU A 54 -43.32 10.28 2.55
CA GLU A 54 -42.71 9.33 1.61
C GLU A 54 -41.36 9.83 1.07
N ARG A 55 -41.22 11.16 0.89
CA ARG A 55 -39.97 11.79 0.47
C ARG A 55 -38.95 11.96 1.60
N MET A 56 -39.32 11.80 2.87
CA MET A 56 -38.45 12.05 4.04
C MET A 56 -37.09 11.36 3.91
N LEU A 57 -37.06 10.08 3.55
CA LEU A 57 -35.84 9.29 3.37
C LEU A 57 -34.93 9.75 2.20
N ARG A 58 -35.45 10.60 1.30
CA ARG A 58 -34.73 11.15 0.15
C ARG A 58 -34.38 12.62 0.30
N MET A 59 -34.91 13.33 1.30
CA MET A 59 -34.57 14.72 1.60
C MET A 59 -33.23 14.82 2.37
N GLN A 60 -32.61 16.00 2.33
CA GLN A 60 -31.45 16.29 3.18
C GLN A 60 -31.92 16.57 4.62
N PRO A 61 -31.22 16.09 5.67
CA PRO A 61 -31.61 16.34 7.07
C PRO A 61 -31.78 17.83 7.39
N LYS A 62 -30.93 18.70 6.83
CA LYS A 62 -31.02 20.16 7.00
C LYS A 62 -32.26 20.79 6.34
N LEU A 63 -32.68 20.28 5.18
CA LEU A 63 -33.91 20.71 4.53
C LEU A 63 -35.13 20.27 5.34
N LEU A 64 -35.11 19.03 5.85
CA LEU A 64 -36.16 18.52 6.76
C LEU A 64 -36.20 19.31 8.08
N ALA A 65 -35.04 19.70 8.61
CA ALA A 65 -34.91 20.52 9.80
C ALA A 65 -35.55 21.92 9.62
N ALA A 66 -35.25 22.60 8.51
CA ALA A 66 -35.85 23.88 8.18
C ALA A 66 -37.37 23.78 7.97
N LEU A 67 -37.85 22.72 7.31
CA LEU A 67 -39.29 22.50 7.10
C LEU A 67 -40.04 22.15 8.39
N ALA A 68 -39.40 21.46 9.34
CA ALA A 68 -39.99 21.16 10.65
C ALA A 68 -39.76 22.27 11.69
N ALA A 69 -39.11 23.38 11.33
CA ALA A 69 -38.90 24.51 12.25
C ALA A 69 -40.21 25.25 12.52
N GLU A 70 -40.92 25.72 11.48
CA GLU A 70 -42.12 26.55 11.62
C GLU A 70 -43.29 26.01 10.75
N PRO A 71 -43.88 24.85 11.09
CA PRO A 71 -44.93 24.25 10.27
C PRO A 71 -46.18 25.14 10.14
N GLU A 72 -46.49 25.97 11.14
CA GLU A 72 -47.58 26.94 11.08
C GLU A 72 -47.32 28.06 10.04
N GLN A 73 -46.07 28.47 9.83
CA GLN A 73 -45.68 29.44 8.80
C GLN A 73 -45.77 28.81 7.40
N LEU A 74 -45.33 27.54 7.27
CA LEU A 74 -45.49 26.78 6.01
C LEU A 74 -46.95 26.60 5.61
N ALA A 75 -47.85 26.39 6.58
CA ALA A 75 -49.29 26.32 6.32
C ALA A 75 -49.84 27.62 5.69
N GLN A 76 -49.38 28.78 6.16
CA GLN A 76 -49.75 30.08 5.57
C GLN A 76 -49.21 30.21 4.14
N ARG A 77 -47.95 29.84 3.90
CA ARG A 77 -47.32 29.87 2.57
C ARG A 77 -47.98 28.91 1.57
N LEU A 78 -48.46 27.75 2.02
CA LEU A 78 -49.25 26.82 1.19
C LEU A 78 -50.58 27.44 0.73
N VAL A 79 -51.27 28.16 1.61
CA VAL A 79 -52.50 28.89 1.26
C VAL A 79 -52.19 30.07 0.33
N GLU A 80 -51.17 30.86 0.65
CA GLU A 80 -50.75 32.01 -0.17
C GLU A 80 -50.35 31.56 -1.59
N LEU A 81 -49.55 30.51 -1.72
CA LEU A 81 -49.19 29.90 -3.01
C LEU A 81 -50.42 29.43 -3.80
N LYS A 82 -51.45 28.90 -3.13
CA LYS A 82 -52.69 28.50 -3.79
C LYS A 82 -53.58 29.70 -4.19
N THR A 83 -53.49 30.83 -3.49
CA THR A 83 -54.14 32.08 -3.92
C THR A 83 -53.40 32.78 -5.07
N LEU A 84 -52.07 32.69 -5.09
CA LEU A 84 -51.22 33.22 -6.17
C LEU A 84 -51.31 32.40 -7.46
N LEU A 85 -51.52 31.08 -7.36
CA LEU A 85 -51.69 30.19 -8.50
C LEU A 85 -52.95 29.30 -8.34
N PRO A 86 -54.17 29.85 -8.59
CA PRO A 86 -55.42 29.11 -8.42
C PRO A 86 -55.48 27.83 -9.26
N GLN A 87 -54.93 27.83 -10.47
CA GLN A 87 -54.92 26.67 -11.38
C GLN A 87 -53.74 25.69 -11.16
N ALA A 88 -52.80 25.97 -10.26
CA ALA A 88 -51.65 25.08 -10.05
C ALA A 88 -51.95 23.89 -9.12
N ASP A 89 -51.25 22.78 -9.36
CA ASP A 89 -51.11 21.70 -8.41
C ASP A 89 -49.99 22.05 -7.40
N VAL A 90 -50.41 22.70 -6.30
CA VAL A 90 -49.52 23.07 -5.20
C VAL A 90 -48.91 21.85 -4.52
N ALA A 91 -49.55 20.68 -4.57
CA ALA A 91 -48.96 19.45 -4.06
C ALA A 91 -47.82 18.98 -4.97
N ALA A 92 -47.98 19.01 -6.30
CA ALA A 92 -46.89 18.73 -7.24
C ALA A 92 -45.72 19.72 -7.13
N ILE A 93 -46.01 21.02 -6.94
CA ILE A 93 -44.99 22.07 -6.73
C ILE A 93 -44.13 21.74 -5.49
N VAL A 94 -44.78 21.59 -4.33
CA VAL A 94 -44.11 21.40 -3.04
C VAL A 94 -43.51 19.99 -2.93
N ALA A 95 -44.10 18.99 -3.58
CA ALA A 95 -43.49 17.67 -3.68
C ALA A 95 -42.16 17.76 -4.43
N GLN A 96 -42.11 18.43 -5.59
CA GLN A 96 -40.89 18.54 -6.39
C GLN A 96 -39.82 19.38 -5.67
N ARG A 97 -40.16 20.61 -5.26
CA ARG A 97 -39.24 21.58 -4.64
C ARG A 97 -39.82 22.16 -3.33
N PRO A 98 -39.73 21.44 -2.20
CA PRO A 98 -40.27 21.92 -0.92
C PRO A 98 -39.48 23.10 -0.33
N SER A 99 -38.25 23.36 -0.79
CA SER A 99 -37.46 24.53 -0.37
C SER A 99 -38.10 25.87 -0.73
N LEU A 100 -39.02 25.91 -1.69
CA LEU A 100 -39.77 27.11 -2.07
C LEU A 100 -40.49 27.76 -0.89
N LEU A 101 -40.94 26.97 0.09
CA LEU A 101 -41.69 27.45 1.25
C LEU A 101 -40.79 28.02 2.36
N LEU A 102 -39.46 28.03 2.19
CA LEU A 102 -38.48 28.57 3.14
C LEU A 102 -38.06 29.99 2.72
N ASP A 103 -37.75 30.85 3.69
CA ASP A 103 -37.61 32.32 3.51
C ASP A 103 -36.76 32.72 2.30
N GLY A 104 -35.56 32.14 2.17
CA GLY A 104 -34.60 32.48 1.10
C GLY A 104 -35.01 32.07 -0.33
N GLU A 105 -36.09 31.30 -0.50
CA GLU A 105 -36.75 31.11 -1.80
C GLU A 105 -38.12 31.80 -1.84
N TRP A 106 -38.88 31.78 -0.73
CA TRP A 106 -40.23 32.32 -0.65
C TRP A 106 -40.33 33.80 -1.03
N GLU A 107 -39.38 34.64 -0.62
CA GLU A 107 -39.36 36.08 -0.94
C GLU A 107 -39.40 36.37 -2.46
N ARG A 108 -38.97 35.41 -3.30
CA ARG A 108 -38.99 35.51 -4.76
C ARG A 108 -40.25 34.94 -5.40
N VAL A 109 -40.99 34.06 -4.72
CA VAL A 109 -42.15 33.35 -5.27
C VAL A 109 -43.25 34.30 -5.79
N PRO A 110 -43.69 35.35 -5.06
CA PRO A 110 -44.70 36.28 -5.58
C PRO A 110 -44.24 37.03 -6.85
N ALA A 111 -42.94 37.35 -6.95
CA ALA A 111 -42.37 38.01 -8.12
C ALA A 111 -42.28 37.07 -9.32
N GLY A 112 -41.87 35.81 -9.12
CA GLY A 112 -41.86 34.78 -10.17
C GLY A 112 -43.25 34.44 -10.69
N VAL A 113 -44.26 34.37 -9.81
CA VAL A 113 -45.67 34.24 -10.22
C VAL A 113 -46.11 35.44 -11.08
N ALA A 114 -45.80 36.67 -10.67
CA ALA A 114 -46.14 37.86 -11.44
C ALA A 114 -45.45 37.89 -12.81
N ALA A 115 -44.19 37.45 -12.90
CA ALA A 115 -43.45 37.33 -14.16
C ALA A 115 -44.09 36.28 -15.09
N LEU A 116 -44.45 35.09 -14.58
CA LEU A 116 -45.16 34.08 -15.37
C LEU A 116 -46.53 34.58 -15.85
N ALA A 117 -47.29 35.25 -14.99
CA ALA A 117 -48.61 35.82 -15.32
C ALA A 117 -48.54 36.99 -16.32
N ALA A 118 -47.38 37.66 -16.45
CA ALA A 118 -47.14 38.66 -17.50
C ALA A 118 -46.85 38.04 -18.88
N CYS A 119 -46.46 36.77 -18.95
CA CYS A 119 -46.07 36.08 -20.17
C CYS A 119 -47.06 34.99 -20.65
N TYR A 120 -47.89 34.46 -19.75
CA TYR A 120 -48.78 33.33 -19.99
C TYR A 120 -50.18 33.57 -19.39
N SER A 121 -51.19 32.83 -19.84
CA SER A 121 -52.50 32.86 -19.17
C SER A 121 -52.44 32.21 -17.78
N GLU A 122 -53.39 32.51 -16.90
CA GLU A 122 -53.44 31.96 -15.53
C GLU A 122 -53.36 30.42 -15.50
N GLU A 123 -54.06 29.74 -16.42
CA GLU A 123 -54.03 28.28 -16.56
C GLU A 123 -52.66 27.77 -17.04
N GLU A 124 -52.03 28.48 -17.98
CA GLU A 124 -50.69 28.13 -18.47
C GLU A 124 -49.60 28.39 -17.44
N ALA A 125 -49.65 29.53 -16.73
CA ALA A 125 -48.75 29.85 -15.63
C ALA A 125 -48.86 28.81 -14.50
N GLY A 126 -50.08 28.44 -14.11
CA GLY A 126 -50.32 27.36 -13.14
C GLY A 126 -49.78 26.01 -13.60
N ARG A 127 -49.96 25.65 -14.87
CA ARG A 127 -49.45 24.41 -15.47
C ARG A 127 -47.92 24.39 -15.56
N LEU A 128 -47.30 25.51 -15.94
CA LEU A 128 -45.84 25.67 -16.00
C LEU A 128 -45.20 25.60 -14.61
N ALA A 129 -45.74 26.33 -13.63
CA ALA A 129 -45.29 26.28 -12.24
C ALA A 129 -45.38 24.86 -11.66
N SER A 130 -46.43 24.11 -12.00
CA SER A 130 -46.61 22.72 -11.58
C SER A 130 -45.62 21.75 -12.24
N ALA A 131 -45.13 22.07 -13.45
CA ALA A 131 -44.25 21.22 -14.24
C ALA A 131 -42.75 21.50 -14.04
N GLU A 132 -42.37 22.75 -13.74
CA GLU A 132 -41.01 23.16 -13.40
C GLU A 132 -41.05 24.27 -12.34
N PRO A 133 -41.14 23.93 -11.03
CA PRO A 133 -41.29 24.92 -9.95
C PRO A 133 -40.13 25.90 -9.80
N LEU A 134 -38.99 25.63 -10.44
CA LEU A 134 -37.85 26.55 -10.49
C LEU A 134 -38.20 27.91 -11.12
N LEU A 135 -39.18 27.93 -12.05
CA LEU A 135 -39.69 29.14 -12.70
C LEU A 135 -40.32 30.17 -11.76
N LEU A 136 -40.58 29.81 -10.49
CA LEU A 136 -41.12 30.71 -9.47
C LEU A 136 -40.03 31.53 -8.76
N VAL A 137 -38.75 31.20 -8.95
CA VAL A 137 -37.64 31.69 -8.10
C VAL A 137 -36.38 32.09 -8.88
N GLU A 138 -36.25 31.65 -10.12
CA GLU A 138 -35.27 32.16 -11.10
C GLU A 138 -35.80 33.42 -11.84
N ASP A 139 -34.87 34.20 -12.41
CA ASP A 139 -35.21 35.32 -13.28
C ASP A 139 -35.73 34.81 -14.64
N LEU A 140 -37.04 34.93 -14.85
CA LEU A 140 -37.70 34.50 -16.09
C LEU A 140 -37.19 35.25 -17.33
N GLU A 141 -36.81 36.52 -17.22
CA GLU A 141 -36.26 37.26 -18.37
C GLU A 141 -34.90 36.68 -18.74
N HIS A 142 -34.02 36.45 -17.76
CA HIS A 142 -32.71 35.83 -17.99
C HIS A 142 -32.84 34.41 -18.58
N VAL A 143 -33.78 33.60 -18.09
CA VAL A 143 -34.07 32.25 -18.65
C VAL A 143 -34.50 32.35 -20.12
N LEU A 144 -35.38 33.29 -20.47
CA LEU A 144 -35.84 33.47 -21.85
C LEU A 144 -34.73 34.02 -22.77
N GLN A 145 -33.86 34.90 -22.26
CA GLN A 145 -32.69 35.39 -22.98
C GLN A 145 -31.69 34.25 -23.29
N GLU A 146 -31.38 33.40 -22.31
CA GLU A 146 -30.48 32.25 -22.50
C GLU A 146 -31.06 31.21 -23.44
N LEU A 147 -32.37 30.90 -23.35
CA LEU A 147 -33.04 30.01 -24.31
C LEU A 147 -32.98 30.57 -25.74
N GLY A 148 -33.18 31.88 -25.92
CA GLY A 148 -33.03 32.55 -27.22
C GLY A 148 -31.59 32.55 -27.75
N ARG A 149 -30.59 32.57 -26.87
CA ARG A 149 -29.15 32.48 -27.21
C ARG A 149 -28.74 31.05 -27.61
N LEU A 150 -29.32 30.04 -26.98
CA LEU A 150 -28.95 28.63 -27.15
C LEU A 150 -29.74 27.91 -28.25
N LEU A 151 -30.99 28.33 -28.52
CA LEU A 151 -31.85 27.78 -29.58
C LEU A 151 -32.32 28.88 -30.55
N PRO A 152 -31.41 29.51 -31.32
CA PRO A 152 -31.74 30.60 -32.23
C PRO A 152 -32.73 30.15 -33.31
N GLY A 153 -33.79 30.93 -33.51
CA GLY A 153 -34.84 30.68 -34.51
C GLY A 153 -36.14 30.10 -33.97
N GLN A 154 -36.24 29.79 -32.67
CA GLN A 154 -37.52 29.45 -32.02
C GLN A 154 -37.85 30.49 -30.93
N PRO A 155 -39.13 30.92 -30.77
CA PRO A 155 -39.50 31.89 -29.75
C PRO A 155 -39.44 31.27 -28.33
N PRO A 156 -38.64 31.81 -27.39
CA PRO A 156 -38.40 31.20 -26.08
C PRO A 156 -39.64 30.88 -25.25
N LEU A 157 -40.68 31.72 -25.32
CA LEU A 157 -41.97 31.48 -24.65
C LEU A 157 -42.69 30.24 -25.17
N GLN A 158 -42.54 29.90 -26.46
CA GLN A 158 -43.15 28.70 -27.04
C GLN A 158 -42.32 27.45 -26.72
N LEU A 159 -40.99 27.56 -26.67
CA LEU A 159 -40.10 26.50 -26.19
C LEU A 159 -40.45 26.11 -24.75
N LEU A 160 -40.53 27.09 -23.84
CA LEU A 160 -40.84 26.83 -22.43
C LEU A 160 -42.26 26.28 -22.23
N ARG A 161 -43.25 26.73 -23.03
CA ARG A 161 -44.60 26.15 -23.07
C ARG A 161 -44.60 24.68 -23.51
N GLN A 162 -43.68 24.26 -24.39
CA GLN A 162 -43.59 22.88 -24.89
C GLN A 162 -42.74 21.97 -23.99
N GLN A 163 -41.65 22.49 -23.41
CA GLN A 163 -40.74 21.74 -22.55
C GLN A 163 -40.28 22.60 -21.37
N PRO A 164 -41.04 22.62 -20.25
CA PRO A 164 -40.73 23.46 -19.08
C PRO A 164 -39.36 23.15 -18.45
N SER A 165 -38.92 21.88 -18.52
CA SER A 165 -37.64 21.41 -17.99
C SER A 165 -36.39 21.97 -18.69
N LEU A 166 -36.54 22.78 -19.75
CA LEU A 166 -35.44 23.55 -20.32
C LEU A 166 -34.95 24.68 -19.40
N ALA A 167 -35.77 25.11 -18.43
CA ALA A 167 -35.37 26.09 -17.42
C ALA A 167 -34.46 25.52 -16.32
N SER A 168 -34.47 24.20 -16.08
CA SER A 168 -33.56 23.56 -15.12
C SER A 168 -32.35 22.91 -15.81
N LYS A 169 -31.22 22.86 -15.10
CA LYS A 169 -29.95 22.30 -15.63
C LYS A 169 -30.02 20.82 -16.01
N GLN A 170 -31.11 20.11 -15.70
CA GLN A 170 -31.34 18.72 -16.11
C GLN A 170 -31.89 18.60 -17.55
N GLY A 171 -32.46 19.67 -18.14
CA GLY A 171 -32.93 19.66 -19.53
C GLY A 171 -31.82 19.50 -20.58
N TYR A 172 -30.58 19.87 -20.24
CA TYR A 172 -29.42 19.83 -21.13
C TYR A 172 -28.81 18.41 -21.26
N GLY A 173 -29.58 17.45 -21.77
CA GLY A 173 -29.02 16.14 -22.17
C GLY A 173 -29.98 14.95 -22.25
N GLN A 174 -31.26 15.07 -21.88
CA GLN A 174 -32.22 13.96 -21.92
C GLN A 174 -33.24 14.14 -23.07
N PRO A 175 -33.34 13.20 -24.03
CA PRO A 175 -34.43 13.20 -24.99
C PRO A 175 -35.74 12.79 -24.32
N GLY A 176 -36.78 13.62 -24.46
CA GLY A 176 -38.09 13.35 -23.86
C GLY A 176 -38.79 12.10 -24.46
N PRO A 177 -39.75 11.49 -23.73
CA PRO A 177 -40.52 10.33 -24.20
C PRO A 177 -41.60 10.72 -25.22
N GLY A 178 -41.19 11.35 -26.32
CA GLY A 178 -42.04 11.79 -27.42
C GLY A 178 -41.20 11.88 -28.70
N GLY A 179 -41.25 10.84 -29.53
CA GLY A 179 -40.32 10.68 -30.65
C GLY A 179 -40.62 11.61 -31.83
N PHE A 180 -39.65 12.46 -32.19
CA PHE A 180 -39.58 13.07 -33.52
C PHE A 180 -38.92 12.09 -34.49
N ALA A 181 -39.72 11.52 -35.40
CA ALA A 181 -39.20 10.75 -36.53
C ALA A 181 -38.62 11.71 -37.60
N PRO A 182 -37.40 11.49 -38.11
CA PRO A 182 -36.87 12.26 -39.23
C PRO A 182 -37.60 11.90 -40.54
N PRO A 183 -37.71 12.83 -41.51
CA PRO A 183 -38.29 12.53 -42.82
C PRO A 183 -37.39 11.55 -43.61
N PRO A 184 -37.97 10.63 -44.41
CA PRO A 184 -37.19 9.66 -45.19
C PRO A 184 -36.65 10.28 -46.49
N GLY A 185 -35.35 10.14 -46.78
CA GLY A 185 -34.84 10.49 -48.11
C GLY A 185 -33.33 10.64 -48.30
N GLY A 186 -32.61 9.52 -48.47
CA GLY A 186 -31.43 9.41 -49.35
C GLY A 186 -30.10 10.08 -48.91
N GLY A 187 -29.02 9.29 -48.89
CA GLY A 187 -27.66 9.80 -48.72
C GLY A 187 -26.66 8.74 -48.27
N PHE A 188 -26.07 8.01 -49.21
CA PHE A 188 -24.92 7.14 -48.92
C PHE A 188 -23.64 7.96 -48.74
N GLY A 189 -22.73 7.46 -47.90
CA GLY A 189 -21.29 7.72 -48.03
C GLY A 189 -20.68 8.61 -46.95
N ALA A 190 -19.74 8.05 -46.19
CA ALA A 190 -18.72 8.84 -45.52
C ALA A 190 -17.77 9.46 -46.56
N PRO A 191 -17.22 10.64 -46.26
CA PRO A 191 -15.78 10.67 -45.96
C PRO A 191 -15.51 11.39 -44.64
N GLY A 192 -14.31 11.21 -44.08
CA GLY A 192 -13.86 11.93 -42.89
C GLY A 192 -12.57 12.71 -43.13
N GLY A 193 -12.19 13.54 -42.15
CA GLY A 193 -10.81 13.99 -41.97
C GLY A 193 -10.61 15.50 -41.83
N PHE A 194 -9.64 15.83 -40.95
CA PHE A 194 -8.89 17.10 -40.83
C PHE A 194 -9.66 18.37 -40.41
N GLY A 195 -9.12 19.25 -39.55
CA GLY A 195 -7.88 19.15 -38.75
C GLY A 195 -7.23 20.52 -38.40
N ALA A 196 -6.44 20.55 -37.31
CA ALA A 196 -5.56 21.65 -36.89
C ALA A 196 -6.30 22.99 -36.58
N PRO A 197 -5.66 24.18 -36.37
CA PRO A 197 -4.28 24.66 -36.67
C PRO A 197 -3.29 24.49 -35.48
N GLY A 198 -1.97 24.73 -35.60
CA GLY A 198 -1.05 25.06 -36.71
C GLY A 198 0.39 24.73 -36.25
N GLY A 199 1.42 24.53 -37.08
CA GLY A 199 1.93 25.34 -38.20
C GLY A 199 3.13 26.17 -37.69
N PHE A 200 4.36 26.12 -38.21
CA PHE A 200 4.97 25.55 -39.45
C PHE A 200 5.95 24.39 -39.09
N GLY A 201 6.72 23.71 -39.97
CA GLY A 201 6.99 23.81 -41.43
C GLY A 201 8.47 24.12 -41.73
N GLY A 202 9.15 23.53 -42.73
CA GLY A 202 8.67 22.53 -43.70
C GLY A 202 9.73 22.05 -44.73
N GLN A 203 9.25 21.27 -45.71
CA GLN A 203 9.94 20.68 -46.90
C GLN A 203 11.08 19.65 -46.64
N PRO A 204 11.10 18.56 -47.43
CA PRO A 204 11.87 18.53 -48.68
C PRO A 204 11.08 17.98 -49.89
N GLY A 205 11.69 17.88 -51.07
CA GLY A 205 11.12 17.15 -52.21
C GLY A 205 12.06 16.95 -53.41
N GLY A 206 11.91 15.79 -54.08
CA GLY A 206 12.36 15.52 -55.46
C GLY A 206 13.84 15.12 -55.67
N GLY A 207 14.07 14.15 -56.58
CA GLY A 207 15.40 13.88 -57.16
C GLY A 207 15.75 12.39 -57.33
N PHE A 208 15.55 11.84 -58.53
CA PHE A 208 16.21 10.59 -58.97
C PHE A 208 17.56 10.91 -59.63
N GLY A 209 18.60 10.09 -59.40
CA GLY A 209 19.88 10.24 -60.08
C GLY A 209 20.92 9.13 -59.77
N GLN A 210 21.35 8.43 -60.81
CA GLN A 210 22.57 7.59 -60.87
C GLN A 210 23.61 8.30 -61.78
N PRO A 211 24.84 7.75 -62.04
CA PRO A 211 25.85 7.32 -61.08
C PRO A 211 27.29 7.78 -61.43
N GLY A 212 28.25 7.57 -60.52
CA GLY A 212 29.68 7.34 -60.86
C GLY A 212 30.66 8.53 -60.77
N GLY A 213 31.97 8.24 -60.82
CA GLY A 213 33.07 9.23 -60.92
C GLY A 213 34.24 9.02 -59.93
N PHE A 214 35.37 8.48 -60.41
CA PHE A 214 36.62 8.29 -59.65
C PHE A 214 37.42 9.61 -59.44
N GLY A 215 38.26 9.71 -58.38
CA GLY A 215 39.09 10.93 -58.18
C GLY A 215 40.12 10.97 -57.02
N GLN A 216 41.11 10.06 -57.03
CA GLN A 216 42.50 10.17 -56.47
C GLN A 216 42.85 10.95 -55.16
N ALA A 217 43.49 10.22 -54.21
CA ALA A 217 44.84 10.42 -53.60
C ALA A 217 45.51 11.84 -53.55
N PRO A 218 46.38 12.18 -52.53
CA PRO A 218 47.41 11.26 -51.97
C PRO A 218 47.75 11.37 -50.46
N PHE A 219 48.71 10.53 -50.03
CA PHE A 219 49.34 10.53 -48.70
C PHE A 219 50.48 11.56 -48.56
N ALA A 220 50.65 12.10 -47.35
CA ALA A 220 51.90 12.63 -46.78
C ALA A 220 51.86 12.44 -45.25
N GLY A 221 52.98 12.51 -44.51
CA GLY A 221 52.94 12.20 -43.07
C GLY A 221 54.12 12.62 -42.19
N GLY A 222 53.97 12.35 -40.90
CA GLY A 222 54.90 12.65 -39.81
C GLY A 222 54.68 14.03 -39.15
N PRO A 223 55.22 14.29 -37.94
CA PRO A 223 55.83 13.36 -36.97
C PRO A 223 54.97 13.19 -35.69
N GLN A 224 55.35 12.25 -34.81
CA GLN A 224 54.76 12.14 -33.46
C GLN A 224 55.22 13.31 -32.57
N GLN A 225 54.29 13.94 -31.85
CA GLN A 225 54.61 14.83 -30.72
C GLN A 225 54.20 14.18 -29.41
N GLN A 226 55.12 14.14 -28.44
CA GLN A 226 54.85 13.66 -27.09
C GLN A 226 54.17 14.77 -26.26
N PRO A 227 53.15 14.47 -25.44
CA PRO A 227 52.73 15.40 -24.39
C PRO A 227 53.86 15.55 -23.34
N PRO A 228 54.01 16.73 -22.72
CA PRO A 228 55.18 17.05 -21.90
C PRO A 228 55.23 16.29 -20.56
N PRO A 229 56.43 16.11 -19.97
CA PRO A 229 56.57 15.46 -18.68
C PRO A 229 55.98 16.31 -17.55
N TYR A 230 55.18 15.69 -16.67
CA TYR A 230 54.58 16.36 -15.53
C TYR A 230 55.64 16.60 -14.44
N HIS A 231 56.14 17.84 -14.32
CA HIS A 231 56.99 18.25 -13.21
C HIS A 231 56.20 18.26 -11.89
N GLY A 232 56.81 17.78 -10.82
CA GLY A 232 56.21 17.74 -9.49
C GLY A 232 56.12 19.12 -8.82
N GLY A 233 55.09 19.90 -9.15
CA GLY A 233 54.61 21.03 -8.34
C GLY A 233 53.99 20.52 -7.03
N ARG A 234 54.25 21.20 -5.90
CA ARG A 234 53.84 20.75 -4.56
C ARG A 234 52.80 21.69 -3.95
N ASP A 235 51.67 21.83 -4.64
CA ASP A 235 50.67 22.85 -4.31
C ASP A 235 49.78 22.45 -3.11
N LYS A 236 50.06 23.08 -1.97
CA LYS A 236 49.28 22.95 -0.73
C LYS A 236 47.97 23.73 -0.83
N GLN A 237 46.95 23.23 -1.55
CA GLN A 237 45.68 23.96 -1.64
C GLN A 237 44.36 23.14 -1.58
N ASP A 238 44.40 21.80 -1.55
CA ASP A 238 43.19 20.97 -1.46
C ASP A 238 42.69 20.65 -0.03
N ASP A 239 43.43 21.02 1.01
CA ASP A 239 43.05 20.85 2.44
C ASP A 239 41.88 21.77 2.89
N ARG A 240 40.95 22.12 1.99
CA ARG A 240 39.78 22.99 2.26
C ARG A 240 38.42 22.46 1.81
N MET A 241 38.32 21.21 1.33
CA MET A 241 37.02 20.55 1.10
C MET A 241 36.54 19.65 2.26
N GLY A 242 37.36 19.47 3.30
CA GLY A 242 36.96 18.80 4.56
C GLY A 242 36.08 19.66 5.48
N GLY A 243 34.92 20.17 5.02
CA GLY A 243 34.21 21.24 5.75
C GLY A 243 32.68 21.35 5.70
N LYS A 244 31.94 20.68 4.80
CA LYS A 244 30.48 20.94 4.63
C LYS A 244 29.60 19.69 4.49
N SER A 245 29.41 18.94 5.58
CA SER A 245 28.36 17.89 5.68
C SER A 245 27.81 17.62 7.09
N LYS A 246 28.08 18.50 8.07
CA LYS A 246 27.73 18.28 9.50
C LYS A 246 26.23 18.43 9.84
N HIS A 247 25.41 18.98 8.94
CA HIS A 247 23.97 19.20 9.18
C HIS A 247 23.09 18.71 8.01
N ASP A 248 23.16 17.41 7.70
CA ASP A 248 21.99 16.72 7.15
C ASP A 248 21.17 16.17 8.33
N PRO A 249 19.99 16.76 8.65
CA PRO A 249 19.19 16.32 9.79
C PRO A 249 18.63 14.91 9.61
N VAL A 250 18.39 14.47 8.37
CA VAL A 250 17.88 13.13 8.06
C VAL A 250 18.96 12.09 8.37
N LEU A 251 20.23 12.36 8.02
CA LEU A 251 21.36 11.50 8.39
C LEU A 251 21.64 11.50 9.90
N VAL A 252 21.47 12.63 10.60
CA VAL A 252 21.61 12.69 12.07
C VAL A 252 20.54 11.84 12.75
N VAL A 253 19.26 12.02 12.40
CA VAL A 253 18.15 11.22 12.93
C VAL A 253 18.31 9.73 12.55
N SER A 254 18.71 9.41 11.31
CA SER A 254 18.96 8.03 10.89
C SER A 254 20.03 7.33 11.74
N ARG A 255 21.13 8.02 12.07
CA ARG A 255 22.18 7.50 12.96
C ARG A 255 21.66 7.32 14.39
N TRP A 256 20.92 8.30 14.92
CA TRP A 256 20.35 8.23 16.27
C TRP A 256 19.37 7.06 16.43
N ILE A 257 18.42 6.88 15.50
CA ILE A 257 17.51 5.72 15.46
C ILE A 257 18.30 4.41 15.37
N LYS A 258 19.31 4.33 14.49
CA LYS A 258 20.14 3.13 14.32
C LYS A 258 20.90 2.76 15.61
N ALA A 259 21.30 3.73 16.42
CA ALA A 259 22.00 3.53 17.69
C ALA A 259 21.12 3.08 18.87
N ARG A 260 19.78 3.13 18.75
CA ARG A 260 18.85 2.66 19.80
C ARG A 260 18.82 1.13 19.93
N SER A 261 18.45 0.61 21.10
CA SER A 261 18.21 -0.82 21.33
C SER A 261 16.97 -1.34 20.57
N PRO A 262 16.77 -2.67 20.45
CA PRO A 262 15.57 -3.22 19.81
C PRO A 262 14.25 -2.81 20.50
N LYS A 263 14.25 -2.69 21.84
CA LYS A 263 13.07 -2.26 22.61
C LYS A 263 12.74 -0.80 22.34
N GLU A 264 13.72 0.09 22.38
CA GLU A 264 13.54 1.51 22.02
C GLU A 264 13.08 1.69 20.57
N LYS A 265 13.60 0.88 19.63
CA LYS A 265 13.15 0.89 18.23
C LYS A 265 11.68 0.46 18.09
N LEU A 266 11.23 -0.51 18.88
CA LEU A 266 9.82 -0.91 18.96
C LEU A 266 8.96 0.23 19.51
N TYR A 267 9.35 0.85 20.63
CA TYR A 267 8.61 1.99 21.21
C TYR A 267 8.56 3.20 20.26
N LEU A 268 9.65 3.52 19.57
CA LEU A 268 9.68 4.57 18.53
C LEU A 268 8.81 4.22 17.33
N GLY A 269 8.73 2.95 16.93
CA GLY A 269 7.81 2.48 15.89
C GLY A 269 6.34 2.62 16.29
N ILE A 270 5.99 2.22 17.51
CA ILE A 270 4.63 2.37 18.07
C ILE A 270 4.26 3.85 18.18
N ALA A 271 5.14 4.68 18.77
CA ALA A 271 4.91 6.12 18.87
C ALA A 271 4.78 6.79 17.49
N GLY A 272 5.60 6.39 16.51
CA GLY A 272 5.49 6.85 15.13
C GLY A 272 4.16 6.44 14.47
N GLY A 273 3.67 5.24 14.72
CA GLY A 273 2.37 4.76 14.26
C GLY A 273 1.20 5.52 14.88
N VAL A 274 1.24 5.77 16.20
CA VAL A 274 0.24 6.59 16.90
C VAL A 274 0.26 8.04 16.40
N ILE A 275 1.44 8.63 16.20
CA ILE A 275 1.57 9.97 15.61
C ILE A 275 1.02 9.99 14.18
N ALA A 276 1.27 8.96 13.36
CA ALA A 276 0.71 8.87 12.02
C ALA A 276 -0.82 8.77 12.04
N LEU A 277 -1.41 7.96 12.93
CA LEU A 277 -2.88 7.88 13.09
C LEU A 277 -3.49 9.20 13.57
N LEU A 278 -2.86 9.89 14.53
CA LEU A 278 -3.30 11.21 15.00
C LEU A 278 -3.16 12.30 13.93
N LEU A 279 -2.12 12.22 13.09
CA LEU A 279 -1.97 13.13 11.94
C LEU A 279 -3.02 12.84 10.86
N LEU A 280 -3.32 11.57 10.56
CA LEU A 280 -4.41 11.21 9.64
C LEU A 280 -5.76 11.72 10.19
N TRP A 281 -6.10 11.45 11.45
CA TRP A 281 -7.31 11.95 12.11
C TRP A 281 -7.45 13.50 12.10
N PHE A 282 -6.32 14.21 12.12
CA PHE A 282 -6.31 15.68 12.08
C PHE A 282 -6.40 16.24 10.65
N VAL A 283 -5.77 15.60 9.67
CA VAL A 283 -5.67 16.08 8.27
C VAL A 283 -6.84 15.61 7.41
N VAL A 284 -7.34 14.41 7.67
CA VAL A 284 -8.43 13.79 6.92
C VAL A 284 -9.77 14.19 7.56
N GLU A 285 -10.52 15.07 6.90
CA GLU A 285 -11.86 15.46 7.35
C GLU A 285 -12.95 14.45 6.94
N ASP A 286 -12.68 13.66 5.90
CA ASP A 286 -13.54 12.62 5.35
C ASP A 286 -12.79 11.29 5.32
N HIS A 287 -13.26 10.29 6.07
CA HIS A 287 -12.60 9.00 6.16
C HIS A 287 -12.75 8.15 4.89
N ASP A 288 -13.73 8.41 4.03
CA ASP A 288 -13.93 7.63 2.80
C ASP A 288 -12.83 7.92 1.76
N THR A 289 -12.23 9.12 1.82
CA THR A 289 -10.99 9.45 1.13
C THR A 289 -9.83 8.47 1.46
N LEU A 290 -9.76 7.90 2.66
CA LEU A 290 -8.76 6.85 2.98
C LEU A 290 -9.08 5.52 2.28
N PHE A 291 -10.35 5.14 2.18
CA PHE A 291 -10.76 3.95 1.45
C PHE A 291 -10.39 4.08 -0.04
N ILE A 292 -10.74 5.21 -0.66
CA ILE A 292 -10.41 5.53 -2.06
C ILE A 292 -8.88 5.52 -2.28
N LEU A 293 -8.12 6.07 -1.33
CA LEU A 293 -6.66 6.06 -1.38
C LEU A 293 -6.07 4.64 -1.27
N SER A 294 -6.63 3.80 -0.41
CA SER A 294 -6.22 2.39 -0.25
C SER A 294 -6.37 1.62 -1.56
N GLU A 295 -7.55 1.65 -2.17
CA GLU A 295 -7.78 0.96 -3.44
C GLU A 295 -6.97 1.57 -4.59
N SER A 296 -6.79 2.90 -4.61
CA SER A 296 -5.90 3.55 -5.60
C SER A 296 -4.46 3.03 -5.51
N VAL A 297 -3.91 2.86 -4.30
CA VAL A 297 -2.58 2.27 -4.08
C VAL A 297 -2.55 0.80 -4.49
N HIS A 298 -3.61 0.04 -4.23
CA HIS A 298 -3.74 -1.36 -4.64
C HIS A 298 -3.77 -1.52 -6.18
N PHE A 299 -4.59 -0.74 -6.88
CA PHE A 299 -4.64 -0.70 -8.35
C PHE A 299 -3.30 -0.28 -8.98
N LEU A 300 -2.57 0.67 -8.39
CA LEU A 300 -1.21 1.02 -8.83
C LEU A 300 -0.25 -0.17 -8.68
N GLY A 301 -0.35 -0.93 -7.58
CA GLY A 301 0.38 -2.19 -7.38
C GLY A 301 0.10 -3.23 -8.47
N ILE A 302 -1.18 -3.43 -8.80
CA ILE A 302 -1.63 -4.31 -9.89
C ILE A 302 -1.09 -3.81 -11.25
N GLY A 303 -1.07 -2.49 -11.48
CA GLY A 303 -0.49 -1.88 -12.68
C GLY A 303 1.01 -2.16 -12.86
N VAL A 304 1.79 -2.08 -11.78
CA VAL A 304 3.23 -2.45 -11.77
C VAL A 304 3.41 -3.94 -12.08
N LEU A 305 2.54 -4.81 -11.56
CA LEU A 305 2.56 -6.24 -11.86
C LEU A 305 2.19 -6.52 -13.33
N ALA A 306 1.14 -5.90 -13.85
CA ALA A 306 0.72 -6.02 -15.25
C ALA A 306 1.83 -5.55 -16.21
N TRP A 307 2.49 -4.42 -15.92
CA TRP A 307 3.65 -3.94 -16.66
C TRP A 307 4.78 -4.99 -16.70
N LYS A 308 5.07 -5.66 -15.57
CA LYS A 308 6.06 -6.74 -15.50
C LYS A 308 5.67 -7.90 -16.42
N LEU A 309 4.45 -8.43 -16.29
CA LEU A 309 3.99 -9.58 -17.07
C LEU A 309 4.01 -9.29 -18.59
N ILE A 310 3.62 -8.07 -19.00
CA ILE A 310 3.61 -7.63 -20.40
C ILE A 310 5.03 -7.38 -20.94
N LYS A 311 5.85 -6.58 -20.25
CA LYS A 311 7.15 -6.08 -20.76
C LYS A 311 8.34 -6.97 -20.43
N LYS A 312 8.29 -7.77 -19.37
CA LYS A 312 9.36 -8.71 -18.97
C LYS A 312 9.06 -10.15 -19.32
N ARG A 313 7.80 -10.50 -19.66
CA ARG A 313 7.37 -11.86 -20.01
C ARG A 313 7.83 -12.93 -19.01
N ALA A 314 7.75 -12.59 -17.71
CA ALA A 314 8.23 -13.45 -16.63
C ALA A 314 7.29 -13.42 -15.42
N ALA A 315 6.83 -14.59 -14.99
CA ALA A 315 5.99 -14.81 -13.81
C ALA A 315 6.79 -15.11 -12.52
N GLY A 316 8.11 -14.99 -12.56
CA GLY A 316 9.01 -15.32 -11.44
C GLY A 316 8.60 -14.68 -10.11
N GLY A 317 8.60 -15.48 -9.05
CA GLY A 317 8.23 -15.09 -7.69
C GLY A 317 6.75 -14.72 -7.47
N LEU A 318 5.86 -14.89 -8.45
CA LEU A 318 4.41 -14.68 -8.27
C LEU A 318 3.68 -16.01 -8.05
N SER A 319 2.91 -16.08 -6.97
CA SER A 319 2.14 -17.25 -6.56
C SER A 319 0.82 -17.34 -7.32
N LEU A 320 0.61 -18.42 -8.08
CA LEU A 320 -0.68 -18.72 -8.69
C LEU A 320 -1.73 -19.03 -7.61
N ARG A 321 -1.33 -19.70 -6.53
CA ARG A 321 -2.23 -20.08 -5.42
C ARG A 321 -2.83 -18.88 -4.71
N THR A 322 -2.08 -17.79 -4.59
CA THR A 322 -2.60 -16.51 -4.07
C THR A 322 -3.64 -15.93 -5.00
N GLN A 323 -3.35 -15.84 -6.30
CA GLN A 323 -4.29 -15.28 -7.29
C GLN A 323 -5.58 -16.13 -7.37
N GLU A 324 -5.47 -17.46 -7.27
CA GLU A 324 -6.62 -18.38 -7.17
C GLU A 324 -7.49 -18.10 -5.94
N LEU A 325 -6.90 -17.85 -4.78
CA LEU A 325 -7.63 -17.48 -3.55
C LEU A 325 -8.23 -16.06 -3.65
N THR A 326 -7.51 -15.12 -4.25
CA THR A 326 -7.99 -13.74 -4.50
C THR A 326 -9.21 -13.74 -5.41
N ALA A 327 -9.15 -14.43 -6.55
CA ALA A 327 -10.29 -14.57 -7.44
C ALA A 327 -11.48 -15.30 -6.78
N ALA A 328 -11.23 -16.27 -5.89
CA ALA A 328 -12.27 -16.97 -5.15
C ALA A 328 -13.02 -16.04 -4.17
N PHE A 329 -12.31 -15.24 -3.36
CA PHE A 329 -12.98 -14.32 -2.43
C PHE A 329 -13.67 -13.17 -3.17
N LEU A 330 -13.05 -12.62 -4.22
CA LEU A 330 -13.64 -11.56 -5.04
C LEU A 330 -14.91 -12.02 -5.78
N LEU A 331 -14.93 -13.25 -6.30
CA LEU A 331 -16.13 -13.82 -6.93
C LEU A 331 -17.29 -13.97 -5.93
N VAL A 332 -16.98 -14.46 -4.71
CA VAL A 332 -17.99 -14.58 -3.64
C VAL A 332 -18.44 -13.20 -3.15
N ARG A 333 -17.53 -12.22 -3.03
CA ARG A 333 -17.87 -10.84 -2.66
C ARG A 333 -18.75 -10.18 -3.71
N LEU A 334 -18.41 -10.29 -4.99
CA LEU A 334 -19.20 -9.73 -6.09
C LEU A 334 -20.62 -10.33 -6.11
N PHE A 335 -20.75 -11.64 -5.86
CA PHE A 335 -22.05 -12.29 -5.66
C PHE A 335 -22.78 -11.75 -4.42
N CYS A 336 -22.10 -11.62 -3.27
CA CYS A 336 -22.70 -11.07 -2.05
C CYS A 336 -23.18 -9.63 -2.25
N SER A 337 -22.42 -8.81 -2.98
CA SER A 337 -22.79 -7.45 -3.36
C SER A 337 -24.05 -7.45 -4.23
N PHE A 338 -24.10 -8.19 -5.35
CA PHE A 338 -25.34 -8.28 -6.15
C PHE A 338 -26.57 -8.83 -5.39
N MET A 339 -26.38 -9.52 -4.26
CA MET A 339 -27.47 -10.08 -3.44
C MET A 339 -27.81 -9.27 -2.18
N MET A 340 -27.01 -8.26 -1.81
CA MET A 340 -27.17 -7.50 -0.55
C MET A 340 -26.80 -6.00 -0.64
N GLU A 341 -25.87 -5.60 -1.50
CA GLU A 341 -25.23 -4.26 -1.54
C GLU A 341 -24.98 -3.82 -3.00
N TYR A 342 -25.91 -3.03 -3.58
CA TYR A 342 -25.75 -2.43 -4.92
C TYR A 342 -25.03 -1.08 -4.85
N ASP A 343 -23.70 -1.06 -4.93
CA ASP A 343 -22.91 0.15 -4.72
C ASP A 343 -21.61 0.19 -5.57
N ILE A 344 -20.85 1.28 -5.51
CA ILE A 344 -19.59 1.49 -6.24
C ILE A 344 -18.55 0.37 -5.97
N HIS A 345 -18.61 -0.26 -4.79
CA HIS A 345 -17.80 -1.42 -4.44
C HIS A 345 -17.97 -2.59 -5.44
N THR A 346 -19.19 -2.83 -5.95
CA THR A 346 -19.46 -3.84 -6.98
C THR A 346 -18.59 -3.66 -8.23
N LEU A 347 -18.36 -2.40 -8.63
CA LEU A 347 -17.53 -2.06 -9.79
C LEU A 347 -16.03 -2.26 -9.52
N LEU A 348 -15.55 -1.86 -8.34
CA LEU A 348 -14.16 -1.99 -7.93
C LEU A 348 -13.76 -3.47 -7.76
N ASP A 349 -14.62 -4.28 -7.13
CA ASP A 349 -14.43 -5.73 -7.04
C ASP A 349 -14.45 -6.40 -8.41
N ALA A 350 -15.38 -6.01 -9.31
CA ALA A 350 -15.43 -6.55 -10.67
C ALA A 350 -14.16 -6.21 -11.48
N MET A 351 -13.66 -4.97 -11.38
CA MET A 351 -12.38 -4.56 -11.99
C MET A 351 -11.20 -5.34 -11.43
N THR A 352 -11.15 -5.54 -10.12
CA THR A 352 -10.06 -6.28 -9.44
C THR A 352 -10.11 -7.78 -9.77
N LEU A 353 -11.31 -8.35 -9.87
CA LEU A 353 -11.53 -9.74 -10.30
C LEU A 353 -11.12 -9.95 -11.77
N ALA A 354 -11.46 -9.01 -12.65
CA ALA A 354 -11.03 -9.05 -14.06
C ALA A 354 -9.50 -8.97 -14.19
N ALA A 355 -8.84 -8.07 -13.45
CA ALA A 355 -7.38 -7.97 -13.42
C ALA A 355 -6.73 -9.24 -12.85
N THR A 356 -7.26 -9.79 -11.76
CA THR A 356 -6.79 -11.06 -11.16
C THR A 356 -6.98 -12.24 -12.12
N GLY A 357 -8.12 -12.31 -12.81
CA GLY A 357 -8.40 -13.31 -13.84
C GLY A 357 -7.43 -13.25 -15.01
N TRP A 358 -7.07 -12.04 -15.46
CA TRP A 358 -6.02 -11.83 -16.48
C TRP A 358 -4.63 -12.28 -16.00
N VAL A 359 -4.29 -12.08 -14.73
CA VAL A 359 -3.05 -12.58 -14.13
C VAL A 359 -3.04 -14.12 -14.07
N ILE A 360 -4.15 -14.74 -13.63
CA ILE A 360 -4.32 -16.21 -13.63
C ILE A 360 -4.18 -16.79 -15.04
N PHE A 361 -4.83 -16.19 -16.03
CA PHE A 361 -4.71 -16.58 -17.44
C PHE A 361 -3.27 -16.46 -17.93
N SER A 362 -2.61 -15.34 -17.63
CA SER A 362 -1.20 -15.10 -17.97
C SER A 362 -0.28 -16.18 -17.39
N LEU A 363 -0.48 -16.58 -16.13
CA LEU A 363 0.33 -17.59 -15.43
C LEU A 363 0.04 -19.02 -15.87
N ARG A 364 -1.21 -19.36 -16.18
CA ARG A 364 -1.59 -20.72 -16.63
C ARG A 364 -1.29 -20.97 -18.11
N GLY A 365 -1.29 -19.92 -18.93
CA GLY A 365 -1.02 -19.98 -20.37
C GLY A 365 0.29 -19.28 -20.77
N PRO A 366 0.25 -18.03 -21.28
CA PRO A 366 1.39 -17.39 -21.96
C PRO A 366 2.74 -17.33 -21.21
N LEU A 367 2.74 -17.37 -19.87
CA LEU A 367 3.94 -17.26 -19.03
C LEU A 367 4.22 -18.52 -18.19
N LYS A 368 3.51 -19.62 -18.44
CA LYS A 368 3.58 -20.88 -17.67
C LYS A 368 5.01 -21.40 -17.47
N GLU A 369 5.83 -21.37 -18.52
CA GLU A 369 7.22 -21.86 -18.47
C GLU A 369 8.16 -20.97 -17.61
N SER A 370 7.69 -19.79 -17.19
CA SER A 370 8.40 -18.87 -16.28
C SER A 370 7.86 -18.87 -14.84
N TYR A 371 6.89 -19.74 -14.53
CA TYR A 371 6.25 -19.86 -13.23
C TYR A 371 6.90 -20.95 -12.37
N GLN A 372 7.26 -20.59 -11.14
CA GLN A 372 8.06 -21.42 -10.22
C GLN A 372 7.16 -22.30 -9.35
N ALA A 373 6.57 -23.33 -9.97
CA ALA A 373 5.63 -24.26 -9.34
C ALA A 373 6.22 -25.06 -8.16
N ASP A 374 7.55 -25.22 -8.13
CA ASP A 374 8.32 -25.84 -7.05
C ASP A 374 8.31 -25.03 -5.74
N LEU A 375 8.16 -23.70 -5.84
CA LEU A 375 8.11 -22.81 -4.69
C LEU A 375 6.68 -22.66 -4.15
N ASP A 376 5.67 -22.60 -5.03
CA ASP A 376 4.26 -22.36 -4.68
C ASP A 376 3.44 -23.64 -4.41
N VAL A 377 3.96 -24.48 -3.53
CA VAL A 377 3.35 -25.77 -3.11
C VAL A 377 2.31 -25.62 -1.99
N THR A 378 1.72 -24.44 -1.79
CA THR A 378 0.67 -24.25 -0.77
C THR A 378 -0.66 -24.80 -1.29
N ASN A 379 -1.31 -25.69 -0.53
CA ASN A 379 -2.66 -26.17 -0.86
C ASN A 379 -3.71 -25.09 -0.52
N PRO A 380 -4.49 -24.55 -1.48
CA PRO A 380 -5.53 -23.54 -1.22
C PRO A 380 -6.58 -23.98 -0.21
N LEU A 381 -6.93 -25.28 -0.14
CA LEU A 381 -7.94 -25.79 0.79
C LEU A 381 -7.51 -25.63 2.26
N LEU A 382 -6.21 -25.66 2.55
CA LEU A 382 -5.68 -25.42 3.91
C LEU A 382 -5.80 -23.95 4.35
N VAL A 383 -6.09 -23.03 3.42
CA VAL A 383 -6.38 -21.62 3.69
C VAL A 383 -7.89 -21.38 3.71
N ALA A 384 -8.61 -21.92 2.71
CA ALA A 384 -10.05 -21.71 2.56
C ALA A 384 -10.92 -22.46 3.60
N ALA A 385 -10.59 -23.71 3.95
CA ALA A 385 -11.42 -24.49 4.86
C ALA A 385 -11.51 -23.90 6.29
N PRO A 386 -10.40 -23.42 6.91
CA PRO A 386 -10.50 -22.68 8.18
C PRO A 386 -11.38 -21.43 8.09
N CYS A 387 -11.28 -20.68 6.99
CA CYS A 387 -12.12 -19.49 6.77
C CYS A 387 -13.61 -19.83 6.69
N LEU A 388 -13.97 -20.93 6.01
CA LEU A 388 -15.35 -21.40 5.92
C LEU A 388 -15.88 -21.90 7.26
N LEU A 389 -15.07 -22.63 8.03
CA LEU A 389 -15.44 -23.07 9.39
C LEU A 389 -15.66 -21.86 10.32
N MET A 390 -14.79 -20.85 10.26
CA MET A 390 -14.99 -19.61 11.02
C MET A 390 -16.24 -18.85 10.57
N ALA A 391 -16.54 -18.79 9.27
CA ALA A 391 -17.73 -18.13 8.73
C ALA A 391 -19.05 -18.82 9.17
N ILE A 392 -19.04 -20.14 9.36
CA ILE A 392 -20.20 -20.86 9.91
C ILE A 392 -20.44 -20.46 11.38
N ILE A 393 -19.38 -20.25 12.16
CA ILE A 393 -19.44 -19.90 13.59
C ILE A 393 -19.73 -18.39 13.80
N ALA A 394 -19.11 -17.54 12.99
CA ALA A 394 -19.21 -16.08 13.07
C ALA A 394 -19.57 -15.51 11.70
N HIS A 395 -20.79 -15.01 11.58
CA HIS A 395 -21.32 -14.31 10.42
C HIS A 395 -22.37 -13.27 10.87
N PRO A 396 -22.67 -12.23 10.07
CA PRO A 396 -23.62 -11.19 10.45
C PRO A 396 -24.99 -11.73 10.86
N SER A 397 -25.60 -11.14 11.89
CA SER A 397 -26.93 -11.53 12.41
C SER A 397 -28.11 -10.90 11.63
N THR A 398 -27.92 -10.63 10.33
CA THR A 398 -28.86 -9.84 9.50
C THR A 398 -30.06 -10.66 8.99
N ARG A 399 -31.08 -9.96 8.46
CA ARG A 399 -32.30 -10.57 7.89
C ARG A 399 -32.08 -11.35 6.57
N HIS A 400 -30.91 -11.25 5.94
CA HIS A 400 -30.60 -11.97 4.70
C HIS A 400 -30.55 -13.49 4.92
N PHE A 401 -30.66 -14.25 3.82
CA PHE A 401 -30.60 -15.70 3.85
C PHE A 401 -29.25 -16.19 4.43
N ILE A 402 -29.30 -17.24 5.26
CA ILE A 402 -28.16 -17.72 6.06
C ILE A 402 -26.92 -18.04 5.22
N LEU A 403 -27.11 -18.57 4.00
CA LEU A 403 -26.01 -18.86 3.08
C LEU A 403 -25.27 -17.58 2.66
N PHE A 404 -25.96 -16.47 2.40
CA PHE A 404 -25.33 -15.22 1.96
C PHE A 404 -24.55 -14.57 3.10
N ARG A 405 -25.07 -14.64 4.33
CA ARG A 405 -24.38 -14.21 5.55
C ARG A 405 -23.07 -14.98 5.78
N ILE A 406 -23.09 -16.30 5.60
CA ILE A 406 -21.90 -17.16 5.70
C ILE A 406 -20.93 -16.89 4.53
N LEU A 407 -21.41 -16.71 3.30
CA LEU A 407 -20.57 -16.41 2.13
C LEU A 407 -19.85 -15.06 2.26
N TRP A 408 -20.51 -14.03 2.80
CA TRP A 408 -19.91 -12.74 3.09
C TRP A 408 -18.81 -12.86 4.16
N ALA A 409 -19.10 -13.53 5.28
CA ALA A 409 -18.08 -13.76 6.32
C ALA A 409 -16.89 -14.58 5.77
N PHE A 410 -17.17 -15.58 4.93
CA PHE A 410 -16.15 -16.37 4.26
C PHE A 410 -15.25 -15.53 3.33
N CYS A 411 -15.79 -14.57 2.56
CA CYS A 411 -14.94 -13.75 1.68
C CYS A 411 -14.08 -12.75 2.47
N VAL A 412 -14.59 -12.17 3.55
CA VAL A 412 -13.81 -11.33 4.49
C VAL A 412 -12.67 -12.13 5.13
N TYR A 413 -12.97 -13.32 5.68
CA TYR A 413 -11.96 -14.15 6.34
C TYR A 413 -10.94 -14.71 5.35
N LEU A 414 -11.36 -15.08 4.14
CA LEU A 414 -10.45 -15.57 3.11
C LEU A 414 -9.53 -14.48 2.55
N GLU A 415 -10.03 -13.25 2.38
CA GLU A 415 -9.21 -12.12 1.95
C GLU A 415 -8.04 -11.87 2.91
N ALA A 416 -8.31 -11.89 4.23
CA ALA A 416 -7.33 -11.59 5.26
C ALA A 416 -6.09 -12.52 5.24
N VAL A 417 -6.26 -13.77 4.78
CA VAL A 417 -5.19 -14.78 4.72
C VAL A 417 -4.82 -15.22 3.29
N SER A 418 -5.49 -14.69 2.27
CA SER A 418 -5.30 -15.03 0.85
C SER A 418 -3.86 -14.92 0.36
N VAL A 419 -3.08 -13.98 0.91
CA VAL A 419 -1.69 -13.65 0.54
C VAL A 419 -0.63 -14.60 1.14
N LEU A 420 -1.01 -15.53 2.03
CA LEU A 420 -0.07 -16.47 2.66
C LEU A 420 0.74 -17.33 1.67
N PRO A 421 0.21 -17.84 0.54
CA PRO A 421 1.00 -18.59 -0.44
C PRO A 421 2.10 -17.73 -1.08
N GLN A 422 1.80 -16.48 -1.43
CA GLN A 422 2.74 -15.51 -2.00
C GLN A 422 3.91 -15.27 -1.05
N LEU A 423 3.64 -14.99 0.22
CA LEU A 423 4.70 -14.75 1.21
C LEU A 423 5.54 -16.01 1.47
N ARG A 424 4.93 -17.20 1.51
CA ARG A 424 5.66 -18.48 1.61
C ARG A 424 6.54 -18.76 0.39
N MET A 425 6.05 -18.50 -0.81
CA MET A 425 6.82 -18.63 -2.05
C MET A 425 8.04 -17.69 -2.03
N MET A 426 7.86 -16.43 -1.63
CA MET A 426 8.93 -15.44 -1.49
C MET A 426 9.96 -15.82 -0.42
N GLN A 427 9.53 -16.38 0.71
CA GLN A 427 10.43 -16.91 1.75
C GLN A 427 11.26 -18.10 1.22
N LYS A 428 10.65 -19.02 0.47
CA LYS A 428 11.37 -20.15 -0.17
C LYS A 428 12.35 -19.69 -1.25
N ALA A 429 12.00 -18.65 -2.01
CA ALA A 429 12.88 -18.02 -3.01
C ALA A 429 14.15 -17.37 -2.40
N LYS A 430 14.12 -16.98 -1.11
CA LYS A 430 15.19 -16.28 -0.35
C LYS A 430 15.61 -14.89 -0.88
N VAL A 431 15.22 -14.56 -2.11
CA VAL A 431 15.47 -13.28 -2.79
C VAL A 431 14.20 -12.90 -3.55
N VAL A 432 13.63 -11.74 -3.24
CA VAL A 432 12.42 -11.25 -3.93
C VAL A 432 12.82 -10.40 -5.14
N GLU A 433 12.16 -10.63 -6.27
CA GLU A 433 12.32 -9.80 -7.47
C GLU A 433 11.64 -8.43 -7.28
N LYS A 434 12.31 -7.34 -7.70
CA LYS A 434 11.90 -5.95 -7.45
C LYS A 434 10.46 -5.64 -7.89
N PHE A 435 10.03 -6.08 -9.07
CA PHE A 435 8.66 -5.80 -9.55
C PHE A 435 7.58 -6.50 -8.72
N THR A 436 7.82 -7.75 -8.32
CA THR A 436 6.92 -8.48 -7.40
C THR A 436 6.96 -7.84 -6.01
N ALA A 437 8.12 -7.37 -5.55
CA ALA A 437 8.25 -6.66 -4.29
C ALA A 437 7.47 -5.34 -4.24
N HIS A 438 7.49 -4.55 -5.32
CA HIS A 438 6.69 -3.33 -5.44
C HIS A 438 5.18 -3.61 -5.38
N TYR A 439 4.71 -4.65 -6.08
CA TYR A 439 3.31 -5.10 -6.02
C TYR A 439 2.88 -5.49 -4.59
N VAL A 440 3.63 -6.37 -3.91
CA VAL A 440 3.28 -6.83 -2.55
C VAL A 440 3.43 -5.70 -1.52
N PHE A 441 4.34 -4.74 -1.74
CA PHE A 441 4.44 -3.54 -0.89
C PHE A 441 3.26 -2.59 -1.06
N ALA A 442 2.78 -2.38 -2.29
CA ALA A 442 1.59 -1.58 -2.56
C ALA A 442 0.34 -2.22 -1.95
N LEU A 443 0.18 -3.55 -2.07
CA LEU A 443 -0.85 -4.31 -1.38
C LEU A 443 -0.77 -4.11 0.15
N GLY A 444 0.42 -4.25 0.75
CA GLY A 444 0.62 -4.00 2.18
C GLY A 444 0.28 -2.56 2.60
N LEU A 445 0.70 -1.57 1.83
CA LEU A 445 0.42 -0.16 2.10
C LEU A 445 -1.08 0.16 2.02
N SER A 446 -1.80 -0.41 1.03
CA SER A 446 -3.26 -0.38 0.98
C SER A 446 -3.87 -0.87 2.30
N ARG A 447 -3.47 -2.05 2.80
CA ARG A 447 -4.09 -2.62 4.01
C ARG A 447 -3.76 -1.86 5.29
N PHE A 448 -2.61 -1.19 5.38
CA PHE A 448 -2.38 -0.20 6.44
C PHE A 448 -3.34 1.01 6.36
N ILE A 449 -3.72 1.46 5.17
CA ILE A 449 -4.64 2.59 4.97
C ILE A 449 -6.09 2.16 5.26
N SER A 450 -6.52 0.98 4.81
CA SER A 450 -7.83 0.41 5.17
C SER A 450 -7.96 0.17 6.69
N CYS A 451 -6.93 -0.36 7.33
CA CYS A 451 -6.90 -0.54 8.77
C CYS A 451 -6.97 0.80 9.52
N ALA A 452 -6.31 1.86 9.02
CA ALA A 452 -6.43 3.21 9.56
C ALA A 452 -7.86 3.78 9.42
N HIS A 453 -8.52 3.60 8.26
CA HIS A 453 -9.92 4.00 8.05
C HIS A 453 -10.85 3.36 9.11
N TRP A 454 -10.79 2.03 9.29
CA TRP A 454 -11.58 1.32 10.30
C TRP A 454 -11.29 1.79 11.73
N ILE A 455 -10.01 1.98 12.09
CA ILE A 455 -9.63 2.45 13.43
C ILE A 455 -10.19 3.84 13.71
N LEU A 456 -10.12 4.76 12.73
CA LEU A 456 -10.55 6.14 12.93
C LEU A 456 -12.08 6.26 13.03
N GLN A 457 -12.86 5.49 12.27
CA GLN A 457 -14.33 5.45 12.41
C GLN A 457 -14.77 4.99 13.83
N ILE A 458 -14.06 4.04 14.43
CA ILE A 458 -14.33 3.59 15.82
C ILE A 458 -13.96 4.69 16.84
N LEU A 459 -12.85 5.41 16.62
CA LEU A 459 -12.36 6.45 17.52
C LEU A 459 -13.17 7.75 17.48
N ASP A 460 -13.74 8.12 16.32
CA ASP A 460 -14.70 9.24 16.22
C ASP A 460 -16.08 8.91 16.83
N GLY A 461 -16.24 7.71 17.40
CA GLY A 461 -17.36 7.37 18.27
C GLY A 461 -18.66 7.12 17.52
N ASP A 462 -18.60 6.54 16.31
CA ASP A 462 -19.81 6.09 15.62
C ASP A 462 -20.56 5.09 16.51
N LYS A 463 -21.75 5.51 16.94
CA LYS A 463 -22.64 4.73 17.81
C LYS A 463 -23.06 3.43 17.13
N TYR A 464 -23.13 3.39 15.80
CA TYR A 464 -23.43 2.17 15.05
C TYR A 464 -22.32 1.13 15.21
N LEU A 465 -21.04 1.48 15.03
CA LEU A 465 -19.91 0.57 15.24
C LEU A 465 -19.78 0.10 16.70
N TRP A 466 -19.95 1.00 17.66
CA TRP A 466 -19.93 0.66 19.09
C TRP A 466 -21.09 -0.26 19.51
N GLN A 467 -22.29 -0.06 18.95
CA GLN A 467 -23.44 -0.93 19.21
C GLN A 467 -23.33 -2.26 18.45
N ALA A 468 -22.77 -2.25 17.24
CA ALA A 468 -22.47 -3.45 16.47
C ALA A 468 -21.47 -4.35 17.22
N LEU A 469 -20.41 -3.79 17.81
CA LEU A 469 -19.43 -4.54 18.63
C LEU A 469 -20.05 -5.34 19.78
N GLY A 470 -21.19 -4.92 20.33
CA GLY A 470 -21.95 -5.68 21.33
C GLY A 470 -22.90 -6.76 20.77
N SER A 471 -23.09 -6.84 19.45
CA SER A 471 -24.15 -7.66 18.81
C SER A 471 -23.77 -9.14 18.53
N GLY A 472 -22.58 -9.59 18.93
CA GLY A 472 -22.14 -10.97 18.81
C GLY A 472 -20.65 -11.09 18.44
N LEU A 473 -20.24 -12.28 17.96
CA LEU A 473 -18.84 -12.55 17.58
C LEU A 473 -18.44 -11.95 16.22
N TRP A 474 -19.40 -11.81 15.30
CA TRP A 474 -19.13 -11.42 13.91
C TRP A 474 -18.43 -10.06 13.71
N PRO A 475 -18.75 -8.96 14.43
CA PRO A 475 -18.13 -7.66 14.20
C PRO A 475 -16.70 -7.60 14.76
N ILE A 476 -16.47 -8.24 15.91
CA ILE A 476 -15.12 -8.45 16.46
C ILE A 476 -14.27 -9.22 15.45
N MET A 477 -14.84 -10.26 14.81
CA MET A 477 -14.14 -11.03 13.77
C MET A 477 -13.84 -10.25 12.49
N VAL A 478 -14.60 -9.20 12.13
CA VAL A 478 -14.25 -8.29 11.03
C VAL A 478 -12.99 -7.51 11.40
N LEU A 479 -12.94 -6.87 12.58
CA LEU A 479 -11.75 -6.14 13.03
C LEU A 479 -10.52 -7.04 13.20
N VAL A 480 -10.71 -8.26 13.70
CA VAL A 480 -9.64 -9.28 13.76
C VAL A 480 -9.13 -9.63 12.36
N SER A 481 -9.98 -9.62 11.33
CA SER A 481 -9.58 -9.91 9.95
C SER A 481 -8.72 -8.79 9.35
N GLU A 482 -9.12 -7.53 9.55
CA GLU A 482 -8.33 -6.34 9.17
C GLU A 482 -6.95 -6.34 9.86
N ILE A 483 -6.92 -6.64 11.16
CA ILE A 483 -5.68 -6.77 11.95
C ILE A 483 -4.82 -7.91 11.41
N VAL A 484 -5.39 -9.10 11.18
CA VAL A 484 -4.66 -10.27 10.65
C VAL A 484 -4.05 -9.96 9.28
N GLN A 485 -4.80 -9.35 8.35
CA GLN A 485 -4.28 -8.99 7.03
C GLN A 485 -3.13 -7.99 7.13
N THR A 486 -3.30 -6.95 7.96
CA THR A 486 -2.30 -5.91 8.19
C THR A 486 -1.01 -6.48 8.78
N PHE A 487 -1.10 -7.32 9.82
CA PHE A 487 0.07 -7.92 10.46
C PHE A 487 0.78 -8.96 9.59
N ILE A 488 0.06 -9.71 8.74
CA ILE A 488 0.66 -10.63 7.76
C ILE A 488 1.56 -9.88 6.75
N LEU A 489 1.14 -8.67 6.32
CA LEU A 489 1.90 -7.86 5.37
C LEU A 489 2.95 -6.94 6.04
N ALA A 490 2.79 -6.63 7.33
CA ALA A 490 3.70 -5.75 8.08
C ALA A 490 5.17 -6.20 8.06
N ASP A 491 5.45 -7.49 8.22
CA ASP A 491 6.81 -8.05 8.17
C ASP A 491 7.44 -7.83 6.77
N PHE A 492 6.68 -8.09 5.72
CA PHE A 492 7.13 -7.84 4.34
C PHE A 492 7.40 -6.35 4.11
N CYS A 493 6.50 -5.46 4.52
CA CYS A 493 6.68 -4.01 4.41
C CYS A 493 7.90 -3.50 5.18
N PHE A 494 8.18 -4.04 6.37
CA PHE A 494 9.38 -3.74 7.13
C PHE A 494 10.66 -4.14 6.37
N TYR A 495 10.73 -5.37 5.86
CA TYR A 495 11.90 -5.83 5.09
C TYR A 495 12.04 -5.11 3.73
N TYR A 496 10.94 -4.72 3.09
CA TYR A 496 10.93 -3.83 1.92
C TYR A 496 11.60 -2.49 2.26
N VAL A 497 11.05 -1.73 3.22
CA VAL A 497 11.55 -0.39 3.59
C VAL A 497 13.01 -0.46 4.04
N LYS A 498 13.37 -1.48 4.83
CA LYS A 498 14.75 -1.74 5.23
C LYS A 498 15.70 -1.90 4.04
N SER A 499 15.34 -2.72 3.04
CA SER A 499 16.20 -2.96 1.86
C SER A 499 16.49 -1.70 1.04
N TYR A 500 15.53 -0.76 0.98
CA TYR A 500 15.71 0.53 0.31
C TYR A 500 16.51 1.51 1.19
N ALA A 501 16.27 1.54 2.50
CA ALA A 501 17.02 2.35 3.47
C ALA A 501 18.49 1.90 3.66
N GLU A 502 18.82 0.65 3.33
CA GLU A 502 20.19 0.11 3.25
C GLU A 502 20.83 0.31 1.86
N GLY A 503 20.05 0.77 0.88
CA GLY A 503 20.49 1.00 -0.50
C GLY A 503 20.76 -0.27 -1.30
N THR A 504 20.21 -1.42 -0.89
CA THR A 504 20.34 -2.68 -1.65
C THR A 504 19.21 -2.82 -2.68
N GLY A 505 18.00 -2.42 -2.32
CA GLY A 505 16.78 -2.64 -3.12
C GLY A 505 16.55 -4.12 -3.44
N VAL A 506 17.05 -5.04 -2.60
CA VAL A 506 16.90 -6.49 -2.73
C VAL A 506 16.43 -7.02 -1.38
N ILE A 507 15.24 -7.60 -1.37
CA ILE A 507 14.60 -8.07 -0.14
C ILE A 507 15.04 -9.51 0.12
N HIS A 508 15.57 -9.72 1.32
CA HIS A 508 15.86 -11.03 1.90
C HIS A 508 14.90 -11.26 3.07
N LEU A 509 13.96 -12.19 2.89
CA LEU A 509 13.04 -12.59 3.94
C LEU A 509 13.70 -13.70 4.78
N PRO A 510 13.68 -13.62 6.12
CA PRO A 510 14.18 -14.69 6.99
C PRO A 510 13.24 -15.91 6.94
N ALA A 511 13.82 -17.10 7.02
CA ALA A 511 13.04 -18.33 7.10
C ALA A 511 12.48 -18.51 8.53
N GLY A 512 11.19 -18.22 8.73
CA GLY A 512 10.46 -18.61 9.95
C GLY A 512 9.32 -17.71 10.43
N ILE A 513 9.24 -16.44 10.01
CA ILE A 513 8.41 -15.45 10.74
C ILE A 513 6.89 -15.63 10.55
N VAL A 514 6.43 -16.14 9.40
CA VAL A 514 4.98 -16.30 9.08
C VAL A 514 4.37 -17.60 9.68
N MET A 515 5.05 -18.23 10.66
CA MET A 515 4.58 -19.47 11.31
C MET A 515 3.47 -19.26 12.35
N LEU A 516 3.30 -18.04 12.88
CA LEU A 516 2.31 -17.75 13.94
C LEU A 516 0.85 -17.99 13.53
N ALA A 517 0.54 -17.97 12.23
CA ALA A 517 -0.80 -18.23 11.69
C ALA A 517 -0.99 -19.67 11.18
N ALA A 518 0.04 -20.54 11.22
CA ALA A 518 -0.01 -21.85 10.57
C ALA A 518 0.95 -22.88 11.18
N ALA A 519 0.58 -23.43 12.34
CA ALA A 519 1.21 -24.63 12.88
C ALA A 519 0.89 -25.86 12.00
N GLN A 520 1.83 -26.28 11.15
CA GLN A 520 1.82 -27.63 10.59
C GLN A 520 2.58 -28.59 11.53
N PRO A 521 2.01 -29.76 11.87
CA PRO A 521 2.71 -30.74 12.70
C PRO A 521 3.88 -31.33 11.91
N GLN A 522 5.10 -31.13 12.40
CA GLN A 522 6.24 -31.91 11.93
C GLN A 522 6.10 -33.34 12.48
N ALA A 523 6.00 -34.31 11.57
CA ALA A 523 5.86 -35.72 11.93
C ALA A 523 7.19 -36.25 12.51
N ALA A 524 7.34 -36.17 13.83
CA ALA A 524 8.47 -36.73 14.54
C ALA A 524 8.43 -38.27 14.50
N THR A 525 9.21 -38.87 13.60
CA THR A 525 9.43 -40.32 13.55
C THR A 525 10.29 -40.77 14.74
N ALA A 526 9.67 -40.93 15.90
CA ALA A 526 10.32 -41.46 17.09
C ALA A 526 10.63 -42.97 16.93
N PRO A 527 11.83 -43.45 17.30
CA PRO A 527 12.13 -44.87 17.32
C PRO A 527 11.38 -45.58 18.45
N ALA A 528 10.98 -46.83 18.22
CA ALA A 528 10.16 -47.58 19.17
C ALA A 528 10.95 -48.07 20.40
N CYS A 529 10.36 -47.90 21.59
CA CYS A 529 10.70 -48.70 22.77
C CYS A 529 9.42 -49.23 23.43
N ARG A 530 9.53 -50.31 24.23
CA ARG A 530 8.39 -51.17 24.58
C ARG A 530 7.77 -50.87 25.97
N ARG A 531 6.44 -51.05 25.99
CA ARG A 531 5.53 -51.41 27.11
C ARG A 531 6.20 -52.10 28.34
N PRO A 532 5.65 -51.93 29.56
CA PRO A 532 4.33 -52.51 29.89
C PRO A 532 3.34 -51.61 30.68
N LEU A 533 2.14 -52.15 30.92
CA LEU A 533 1.00 -51.51 31.59
C LEU A 533 0.94 -51.89 33.09
N SER A 534 0.35 -51.01 33.90
CA SER A 534 -0.33 -51.38 35.16
C SER A 534 -1.65 -50.58 35.31
N ARG A 535 -2.41 -50.78 36.40
CA ARG A 535 -3.87 -50.62 36.42
C ARG A 535 -4.40 -50.10 37.77
N ALA A 536 -5.56 -49.42 37.73
CA ALA A 536 -6.31 -48.83 38.87
C ALA A 536 -5.67 -47.58 39.54
N GLY A 537 -6.41 -46.71 40.26
CA GLY A 537 -7.87 -46.55 40.27
C GLY A 537 -8.48 -45.77 41.46
N ARG A 538 -9.46 -44.89 41.17
CA ARG A 538 -10.65 -44.51 41.98
C ARG A 538 -10.51 -43.69 43.30
N ALA A 539 -10.73 -42.36 43.16
CA ALA A 539 -11.66 -41.49 43.95
C ALA A 539 -11.34 -40.97 45.39
N SER A 540 -12.21 -40.04 45.85
CA SER A 540 -12.27 -39.27 47.14
C SER A 540 -11.32 -38.06 47.26
N ARG A 541 -11.68 -36.93 47.92
CA ARG A 541 -12.94 -36.40 48.52
C ARG A 541 -12.86 -34.85 48.59
N ILE A 542 -13.89 -34.06 48.27
CA ILE A 542 -14.99 -33.51 49.11
C ILE A 542 -14.56 -32.63 50.32
N ALA A 543 -14.79 -31.31 50.22
CA ALA A 543 -15.39 -30.37 51.21
C ALA A 543 -15.30 -28.92 50.65
N ALA A 544 -16.28 -27.99 50.56
CA ALA A 544 -17.71 -27.85 50.94
C ALA A 544 -18.04 -26.96 52.17
N GLN A 545 -18.35 -25.68 51.93
CA GLN A 545 -19.16 -24.72 52.74
C GLN A 545 -19.39 -23.44 51.86
N HIS A 546 -20.53 -22.73 51.73
CA HIS A 546 -21.61 -22.25 52.64
C HIS A 546 -21.09 -21.29 53.74
N ARG A 547 -21.61 -20.08 54.02
CA ARG A 547 -22.79 -19.25 53.61
C ARG A 547 -22.38 -17.76 53.66
N ASP A 548 -23.08 -16.67 53.28
CA ASP A 548 -24.21 -16.20 52.40
C ASP A 548 -24.08 -14.62 52.45
N GLY A 549 -24.84 -13.69 51.83
CA GLY A 549 -26.00 -13.63 50.92
C GLY A 549 -26.65 -12.21 50.97
N SER A 550 -27.36 -11.75 49.91
CA SER A 550 -27.93 -10.38 49.74
C SER A 550 -26.89 -9.25 49.46
N ALA A 551 -27.16 -8.15 48.76
CA ALA A 551 -28.41 -7.63 48.17
C ALA A 551 -28.22 -7.13 46.71
N ALA A 552 -29.32 -6.77 46.04
CA ALA A 552 -29.33 -6.08 44.74
C ALA A 552 -29.75 -4.60 44.90
N GLU A 553 -29.93 -3.90 43.76
CA GLU A 553 -30.40 -2.51 43.63
C GLU A 553 -29.47 -1.38 44.12
N ALA A 554 -28.70 -0.82 43.18
CA ALA A 554 -28.51 0.64 43.04
C ALA A 554 -27.89 0.94 41.66
N ALA A 555 -28.67 1.50 40.72
CA ALA A 555 -28.18 1.93 39.41
C ALA A 555 -28.75 3.32 39.07
N ALA A 556 -27.96 4.37 39.33
CA ALA A 556 -28.24 5.75 38.96
C ALA A 556 -26.92 6.55 38.90
N ASP A 557 -26.92 7.63 38.12
CA ASP A 557 -25.93 8.72 38.07
C ASP A 557 -24.43 8.39 38.09
N ALA A 558 -23.89 8.15 36.90
CA ALA A 558 -22.54 8.59 36.55
C ALA A 558 -22.67 9.65 35.43
N PRO A 559 -22.19 10.90 35.62
CA PRO A 559 -22.42 11.98 34.66
C PRO A 559 -21.62 11.77 33.36
N VAL A 560 -22.31 11.89 32.23
CA VAL A 560 -21.71 11.84 30.89
C VAL A 560 -20.81 13.08 30.70
N PRO A 561 -19.51 12.92 30.35
CA PRO A 561 -18.65 14.07 30.12
C PRO A 561 -19.07 14.84 28.86
N ALA A 562 -19.19 16.16 29.00
CA ALA A 562 -19.54 17.06 27.89
C ALA A 562 -18.48 17.02 26.76
N PRO A 563 -18.87 17.28 25.49
CA PRO A 563 -17.96 17.21 24.35
C PRO A 563 -16.88 18.31 24.40
N GLN A 564 -15.70 17.97 24.92
CA GLN A 564 -14.54 18.86 24.95
C GLN A 564 -13.96 19.03 23.54
N GLY A 565 -13.84 20.28 23.09
CA GLY A 565 -13.44 20.58 21.71
C GLY A 565 -12.03 20.06 21.36
N ARG A 566 -11.84 19.66 20.10
CA ARG A 566 -10.62 19.02 19.52
C ARG A 566 -9.27 19.65 19.94
N ARG A 567 -9.24 20.92 20.36
CA ARG A 567 -8.04 21.63 20.86
C ARG A 567 -7.65 21.29 22.32
N GLN A 568 -8.58 20.90 23.19
CA GLN A 568 -8.29 20.61 24.61
C GLN A 568 -7.69 19.20 24.80
N LEU A 569 -8.15 18.21 24.03
CA LEU A 569 -7.55 16.87 24.02
C LEU A 569 -6.09 16.88 23.53
N LEU A 570 -5.73 17.79 22.63
CA LEU A 570 -4.35 17.96 22.17
C LEU A 570 -3.37 18.37 23.28
N SER A 571 -3.77 19.23 24.22
CA SER A 571 -2.88 19.62 25.33
C SER A 571 -2.72 18.50 26.35
N ALA A 572 -3.78 17.73 26.64
CA ALA A 572 -3.72 16.55 27.50
C ALA A 572 -2.83 15.43 26.89
N ALA A 573 -3.02 15.10 25.61
CA ALA A 573 -2.27 14.07 24.91
C ALA A 573 -0.79 14.46 24.71
N ALA A 574 -0.50 15.71 24.33
CA ALA A 574 0.88 16.20 24.24
C ALA A 574 1.55 16.25 25.62
N GLY A 575 0.82 16.62 26.68
CA GLY A 575 1.30 16.55 28.06
C GLY A 575 1.68 15.13 28.48
N ALA A 576 0.83 14.14 28.20
CA ALA A 576 1.12 12.73 28.48
C ALA A 576 2.35 12.22 27.70
N ALA A 577 2.50 12.61 26.43
CA ALA A 577 3.66 12.26 25.62
C ALA A 577 4.96 12.91 26.12
N LEU A 578 4.92 14.18 26.57
CA LEU A 578 6.06 14.85 27.19
C LEU A 578 6.41 14.19 28.53
N LEU A 579 5.44 13.88 29.39
CA LEU A 579 5.67 13.21 30.68
C LEU A 579 6.31 11.82 30.50
N ALA A 580 5.86 11.05 29.50
CA ALA A 580 6.48 9.77 29.15
C ALA A 580 7.93 9.93 28.65
N ALA A 581 8.25 11.02 27.94
CA ALA A 581 9.62 11.35 27.55
C ALA A 581 10.47 11.86 28.74
N SER A 582 9.90 12.62 29.68
CA SER A 582 10.57 13.12 30.88
C SER A 582 10.93 12.01 31.88
N ALA A 583 10.24 10.87 31.86
CA ALA A 583 10.55 9.71 32.70
C ALA A 583 11.87 9.00 32.31
N LEU A 584 12.45 9.28 31.14
CA LEU A 584 13.72 8.72 30.69
C LEU A 584 14.92 9.50 31.24
N GLN A 585 15.09 9.45 32.55
CA GLN A 585 16.33 9.89 33.20
C GLN A 585 17.50 8.99 32.75
N ALA A 586 18.55 9.59 32.19
CA ALA A 586 19.74 8.85 31.78
C ALA A 586 20.60 8.48 33.01
N PRO A 587 20.94 7.19 33.22
CA PRO A 587 21.90 6.82 34.25
C PRO A 587 23.33 7.22 33.84
N ASP A 588 24.16 7.57 34.82
CA ASP A 588 25.52 8.07 34.58
C ASP A 588 26.41 7.07 33.82
N ALA A 589 27.22 7.62 32.91
CA ALA A 589 28.00 6.88 31.91
C ALA A 589 29.10 5.96 32.49
N GLN A 590 29.29 5.93 33.81
CA GLN A 590 30.33 5.16 34.50
C GLN A 590 29.78 3.94 35.26
N ALA A 591 28.45 3.82 35.45
CA ALA A 591 27.84 2.64 36.08
C ALA A 591 27.75 1.40 35.15
N VAL A 592 27.91 1.59 33.83
CA VAL A 592 27.62 0.58 32.81
C VAL A 592 28.67 -0.55 32.74
N ILE A 593 29.90 -0.32 33.23
CA ILE A 593 31.02 -1.29 33.13
C ILE A 593 31.02 -2.28 34.32
N LYS A 594 29.87 -2.89 34.61
CA LYS A 594 29.77 -4.01 35.58
C LYS A 594 28.59 -4.97 35.38
N GLY A 595 27.80 -4.81 34.31
CA GLY A 595 26.57 -5.57 34.06
C GLY A 595 26.63 -6.63 32.96
N TYR A 596 27.82 -6.97 32.45
CA TYR A 596 28.00 -8.05 31.47
C TYR A 596 28.48 -9.32 32.16
N GLU A 597 27.56 -10.03 32.82
CA GLU A 597 27.82 -11.41 33.23
C GLU A 597 28.01 -12.27 31.97
N PRO A 598 29.07 -13.10 31.87
CA PRO A 598 29.16 -14.11 30.82
C PRO A 598 28.05 -15.13 31.05
N MET A 599 27.07 -15.22 30.15
CA MET A 599 25.98 -16.21 30.29
C MET A 599 26.55 -17.63 30.20
N PRO A 600 26.57 -18.44 31.28
CA PRO A 600 27.20 -19.77 31.25
C PRO A 600 26.50 -20.73 30.30
N MET A 601 25.24 -20.43 29.95
CA MET A 601 24.44 -21.19 28.99
C MET A 601 24.94 -21.10 27.53
N LEU A 602 25.88 -20.19 27.24
CA LEU A 602 26.59 -20.09 25.96
C LEU A 602 27.97 -20.77 25.97
N GLU A 603 28.54 -21.04 27.15
CA GLU A 603 29.86 -21.64 27.26
C GLU A 603 29.81 -23.10 26.78
N GLY A 604 30.66 -23.45 25.81
CA GLY A 604 30.59 -24.75 25.13
C GLY A 604 29.40 -24.94 24.17
N LYS A 605 28.61 -23.90 23.85
CA LYS A 605 27.55 -23.99 22.82
C LYS A 605 27.93 -23.24 21.54
N ASP A 606 28.26 -24.02 20.53
CA ASP A 606 28.82 -23.55 19.27
C ASP A 606 27.73 -22.93 18.36
N TYR A 607 27.26 -21.74 18.72
CA TYR A 607 26.30 -20.94 17.95
C TYR A 607 26.97 -20.08 16.86
N GLY A 608 28.29 -20.12 16.76
CA GLY A 608 28.98 -19.83 15.50
C GLY A 608 28.73 -20.97 14.50
N LYS A 609 28.69 -20.67 13.20
CA LYS A 609 28.77 -21.75 12.20
C LYS A 609 30.11 -22.46 12.38
N SER A 610 30.12 -23.79 12.32
CA SER A 610 31.36 -24.55 12.25
C SER A 610 32.25 -24.03 11.11
N ARG A 611 33.54 -23.85 11.40
CA ARG A 611 34.58 -23.41 10.43
C ARG A 611 34.45 -24.27 9.17
N MET A 612 34.18 -23.66 8.02
CA MET A 612 33.80 -24.43 6.83
C MET A 612 34.97 -25.25 6.28
N THR A 613 34.99 -26.53 6.65
CA THR A 613 35.92 -27.55 6.16
C THR A 613 35.33 -28.30 4.98
N PHE A 614 36.12 -28.51 3.93
CA PHE A 614 35.74 -29.23 2.73
C PHE A 614 36.65 -30.44 2.55
N SER A 615 36.07 -31.64 2.43
CA SER A 615 36.80 -32.92 2.30
C SER A 615 37.84 -32.95 1.18
N ASP A 616 37.59 -32.18 0.13
CA ASP A 616 38.30 -32.24 -1.13
C ASP A 616 39.53 -31.30 -1.13
N TYR A 617 39.77 -30.57 -0.04
CA TYR A 617 40.82 -29.56 0.09
C TYR A 617 41.93 -30.06 1.01
N VAL A 618 43.19 -29.79 0.64
CA VAL A 618 44.33 -30.01 1.51
C VAL A 618 44.35 -28.90 2.57
N GLN A 619 44.32 -29.28 3.85
CA GLN A 619 44.45 -28.37 4.98
C GLN A 619 45.91 -28.27 5.44
N SER A 620 46.42 -27.05 5.59
CA SER A 620 47.77 -26.79 6.08
C SER A 620 47.83 -26.68 7.61
N PRO A 621 49.03 -26.67 8.23
CA PRO A 621 49.19 -26.47 9.67
C PRO A 621 48.67 -25.13 10.21
N SER A 622 48.56 -24.09 9.37
CA SER A 622 47.94 -22.80 9.76
C SER A 622 46.41 -22.85 9.72
N GLY A 623 45.83 -23.95 9.21
CA GLY A 623 44.41 -24.10 8.99
C GLY A 623 43.88 -23.37 7.75
N LEU A 624 44.77 -22.96 6.83
CA LEU A 624 44.41 -22.65 5.44
C LEU A 624 43.94 -23.94 4.75
N GLN A 625 42.96 -23.84 3.86
CA GLN A 625 42.53 -24.96 3.01
C GLN A 625 42.76 -24.58 1.54
N TYR A 626 43.34 -25.46 0.74
CA TYR A 626 43.58 -25.23 -0.68
C TYR A 626 43.25 -26.42 -1.59
N TYR A 627 42.91 -26.12 -2.83
CA TYR A 627 42.65 -27.08 -3.90
C TYR A 627 43.25 -26.55 -5.21
N ASP A 628 44.10 -27.35 -5.85
CA ASP A 628 44.69 -27.00 -7.14
C ASP A 628 43.73 -27.37 -8.28
N ILE A 629 43.05 -26.35 -8.84
CA ILE A 629 42.18 -26.49 -10.02
C ILE A 629 43.04 -26.84 -11.25
N ARG A 630 44.28 -26.34 -11.30
CA ARG A 630 45.27 -26.66 -12.33
C ARG A 630 46.66 -26.50 -11.75
N GLU A 631 47.49 -27.55 -11.75
CA GLU A 631 48.91 -27.40 -11.43
C GLU A 631 49.64 -26.56 -12.50
N GLY A 632 50.64 -25.80 -12.07
CA GLY A 632 51.53 -25.05 -12.96
C GLY A 632 52.73 -25.87 -13.42
N THR A 633 53.30 -25.54 -14.57
CA THR A 633 54.49 -26.20 -15.13
C THR A 633 55.77 -25.36 -15.03
N GLY A 634 55.64 -24.07 -14.71
CA GLY A 634 56.79 -23.17 -14.55
C GLY A 634 57.42 -23.21 -13.16
N ALA A 635 58.35 -22.30 -12.91
CA ALA A 635 59.08 -22.21 -11.63
C ALA A 635 58.16 -22.00 -10.41
N THR A 636 58.59 -22.53 -9.27
CA THR A 636 58.07 -22.20 -7.93
C THR A 636 58.72 -20.90 -7.44
N PRO A 637 57.98 -19.93 -6.86
CA PRO A 637 58.58 -18.71 -6.33
C PRO A 637 59.45 -18.97 -5.11
N GLN A 638 60.51 -18.15 -4.97
CA GLN A 638 61.37 -18.11 -3.79
C GLN A 638 61.11 -16.84 -2.95
N GLN A 639 61.48 -16.86 -1.68
CA GLN A 639 61.28 -15.74 -0.76
C GLN A 639 61.94 -14.45 -1.29
N GLY A 640 61.24 -13.32 -1.19
CA GLY A 640 61.69 -12.02 -1.70
C GLY A 640 61.45 -11.77 -3.19
N GLN A 641 61.17 -12.79 -4.00
CA GLN A 641 60.81 -12.63 -5.42
C GLN A 641 59.42 -11.99 -5.57
N THR A 642 59.20 -11.27 -6.67
CA THR A 642 57.94 -10.60 -6.97
C THR A 642 56.99 -11.55 -7.69
N CYS A 643 55.87 -11.88 -7.05
CA CYS A 643 54.81 -12.70 -7.63
C CYS A 643 53.80 -11.81 -8.36
N VAL A 644 53.39 -12.22 -9.56
CA VAL A 644 52.35 -11.56 -10.36
C VAL A 644 51.18 -12.52 -10.51
N VAL A 645 50.03 -12.17 -9.93
CA VAL A 645 48.85 -13.04 -9.85
C VAL A 645 47.61 -12.38 -10.46
N ASP A 646 46.78 -13.18 -11.14
CA ASP A 646 45.36 -12.84 -11.28
C ASP A 646 44.60 -13.43 -10.09
N TRP A 647 43.49 -12.80 -9.72
CA TRP A 647 42.67 -13.28 -8.62
C TRP A 647 41.19 -12.87 -8.70
N ALA A 648 40.34 -13.74 -8.17
CA ALA A 648 38.94 -13.48 -7.87
C ALA A 648 38.65 -13.78 -6.39
N GLY A 649 37.61 -13.17 -5.82
CA GLY A 649 37.34 -13.22 -4.37
C GLY A 649 35.86 -13.23 -4.02
N VAL A 650 35.47 -14.11 -3.08
CA VAL A 650 34.08 -14.41 -2.72
C VAL A 650 33.91 -14.53 -1.20
N THR A 651 32.88 -13.90 -0.60
CA THR A 651 32.59 -14.03 0.85
C THR A 651 31.78 -15.29 1.15
N ILE A 652 32.41 -16.47 1.17
CA ILE A 652 31.67 -17.74 1.33
C ILE A 652 30.97 -17.90 2.69
N GLY A 653 31.55 -17.39 3.79
CA GLY A 653 30.86 -17.36 5.09
C GLY A 653 29.59 -16.50 5.11
N TYR A 654 29.49 -15.55 4.17
CA TYR A 654 28.37 -14.62 4.02
C TYR A 654 27.79 -14.60 2.59
N TYR A 655 26.89 -15.56 2.33
CA TYR A 655 26.08 -15.69 1.10
C TYR A 655 26.84 -15.84 -0.23
N GLY A 656 28.17 -16.08 -0.22
CA GLY A 656 28.92 -16.31 -1.45
C GLY A 656 28.93 -15.12 -2.42
N ARG A 657 28.90 -13.88 -1.90
CA ARG A 657 28.92 -12.67 -2.75
C ARG A 657 30.33 -12.50 -3.35
N PRO A 658 30.49 -12.42 -4.69
CA PRO A 658 31.77 -12.14 -5.31
C PRO A 658 32.11 -10.65 -5.15
N PHE A 659 33.17 -10.34 -4.42
CA PHE A 659 33.70 -8.98 -4.30
C PHE A 659 34.71 -8.64 -5.39
N GLU A 660 35.41 -9.64 -5.94
CA GLU A 660 36.29 -9.46 -7.10
C GLU A 660 36.05 -10.58 -8.13
N ALA A 661 36.03 -10.22 -9.42
CA ALA A 661 36.04 -11.16 -10.54
C ALA A 661 36.56 -10.45 -11.80
N ARG A 662 37.05 -11.20 -12.79
CA ARG A 662 37.48 -10.68 -14.10
C ARG A 662 36.42 -10.89 -15.19
N ASN A 663 36.00 -12.14 -15.45
CA ASN A 663 35.01 -12.44 -16.49
C ASN A 663 33.58 -12.58 -15.92
N LYS A 664 32.64 -11.74 -16.38
CA LYS A 664 31.20 -11.79 -16.04
C LYS A 664 30.33 -11.40 -17.26
N PRO A 665 29.07 -11.84 -17.35
CA PRO A 665 28.18 -11.45 -18.45
C PRO A 665 27.90 -9.94 -18.49
N LYS A 666 27.77 -9.40 -19.71
CA LYS A 666 27.50 -7.97 -19.95
C LYS A 666 26.24 -7.51 -19.22
N GLY A 667 26.33 -6.38 -18.51
CA GLY A 667 25.24 -5.82 -17.69
C GLY A 667 25.34 -6.04 -16.18
N SER A 668 26.42 -6.68 -15.68
CA SER A 668 26.71 -6.73 -14.25
C SER A 668 27.27 -5.40 -13.73
N ALA A 669 27.12 -5.09 -12.43
CA ALA A 669 27.67 -3.90 -11.77
C ALA A 669 29.21 -3.93 -11.57
N PHE A 670 29.90 -4.76 -12.35
CA PHE A 670 31.35 -4.87 -12.46
C PHE A 670 31.66 -4.72 -13.95
N THR A 671 32.15 -3.54 -14.36
CA THR A 671 32.43 -3.18 -15.75
C THR A 671 33.86 -2.66 -15.86
N GLY A 672 34.65 -3.26 -16.75
CA GLY A 672 36.05 -2.91 -16.98
C GLY A 672 36.84 -4.15 -17.36
N ASP A 673 37.11 -4.32 -18.66
CA ASP A 673 37.89 -5.45 -19.18
C ASP A 673 39.41 -5.24 -18.93
N ASP A 674 39.86 -3.98 -18.81
CA ASP A 674 41.20 -3.60 -18.35
C ASP A 674 41.30 -3.67 -16.82
N LYS A 675 41.83 -4.79 -16.31
CA LYS A 675 42.04 -5.03 -14.87
C LYS A 675 43.47 -5.47 -14.61
N ASP A 676 44.26 -4.67 -13.91
CA ASP A 676 45.65 -4.99 -13.57
C ASP A 676 45.80 -6.31 -12.78
N PHE A 677 46.95 -6.96 -12.99
CA PHE A 677 47.38 -8.11 -12.18
C PHE A 677 47.91 -7.61 -10.83
N PHE A 678 47.57 -8.30 -9.75
CA PHE A 678 48.09 -7.98 -8.42
C PHE A 678 49.55 -8.43 -8.30
N ARG A 679 50.37 -7.61 -7.63
CA ARG A 679 51.82 -7.81 -7.51
C ARG A 679 52.24 -7.60 -6.06
N PHE A 680 53.03 -8.53 -5.53
CA PHE A 680 53.59 -8.47 -4.18
C PHE A 680 54.92 -9.23 -4.12
N LYS A 681 55.74 -8.98 -3.11
CA LYS A 681 56.95 -9.79 -2.86
C LYS A 681 56.62 -10.93 -1.91
N LEU A 682 57.08 -12.14 -2.20
CA LEU A 682 56.78 -13.31 -1.38
C LEU A 682 57.45 -13.18 0.00
N GLY A 683 56.64 -13.17 1.06
CA GLY A 683 57.08 -12.95 2.45
C GLY A 683 56.98 -11.51 2.93
N ASP A 684 56.42 -10.59 2.13
CA ASP A 684 56.13 -9.21 2.54
C ASP A 684 54.79 -9.11 3.32
N SER A 685 54.68 -8.14 4.24
CA SER A 685 53.48 -7.90 5.05
C SER A 685 52.40 -7.10 4.33
N SER A 686 52.68 -6.60 3.12
CA SER A 686 51.72 -5.89 2.26
C SER A 686 50.56 -6.75 1.73
N VAL A 687 50.58 -8.07 1.96
CA VAL A 687 49.55 -9.03 1.53
C VAL A 687 49.07 -9.89 2.70
N ILE A 688 47.81 -10.36 2.67
CA ILE A 688 47.27 -11.24 3.71
C ILE A 688 48.06 -12.55 3.85
N PRO A 689 48.22 -13.11 5.08
CA PRO A 689 49.04 -14.31 5.32
C PRO A 689 48.70 -15.49 4.41
N ALA A 690 47.42 -15.73 4.16
CA ALA A 690 46.95 -16.80 3.28
C ALA A 690 47.49 -16.71 1.84
N PHE A 691 47.74 -15.51 1.31
CA PHE A 691 48.28 -15.34 -0.05
C PHE A 691 49.79 -15.64 -0.11
N ASN A 692 50.55 -15.22 0.92
CA ASN A 692 51.96 -15.61 1.04
C ASN A 692 52.10 -17.13 1.14
N GLU A 693 51.33 -17.78 2.01
CA GLU A 693 51.36 -19.24 2.18
C GLU A 693 50.91 -19.98 0.91
N ALA A 694 49.78 -19.58 0.32
CA ALA A 694 49.24 -20.24 -0.86
C ALA A 694 50.17 -20.17 -2.07
N VAL A 695 50.76 -19.00 -2.34
CA VAL A 695 51.59 -18.75 -3.54
C VAL A 695 52.99 -19.34 -3.39
N ALA A 696 53.55 -19.40 -2.18
CA ALA A 696 54.83 -20.10 -1.92
C ALA A 696 54.81 -21.56 -2.41
N GLY A 697 53.67 -22.24 -2.29
CA GLY A 697 53.47 -23.61 -2.76
C GLY A 697 52.93 -23.76 -4.18
N MET A 698 52.89 -22.70 -5.00
CA MET A 698 52.38 -22.74 -6.38
C MET A 698 53.53 -22.77 -7.41
N LYS A 699 53.24 -23.29 -8.60
CA LYS A 699 54.09 -23.18 -9.80
C LYS A 699 53.48 -22.17 -10.79
N VAL A 700 54.30 -21.45 -11.54
CA VAL A 700 53.82 -20.53 -12.59
C VAL A 700 52.94 -21.27 -13.61
N GLY A 701 51.81 -20.66 -13.97
CA GLY A 701 50.75 -21.25 -14.78
C GLY A 701 49.66 -21.98 -13.99
N GLY A 702 49.85 -22.20 -12.67
CA GLY A 702 48.86 -22.89 -11.83
C GLY A 702 47.67 -22.01 -11.45
N ILE A 703 46.51 -22.64 -11.23
CA ILE A 703 45.30 -22.06 -10.64
C ILE A 703 45.00 -22.79 -9.34
N ARG A 704 45.08 -22.09 -8.21
CA ARG A 704 44.79 -22.60 -6.87
C ARG A 704 43.59 -21.87 -6.30
N ARG A 705 42.61 -22.63 -5.81
CA ARG A 705 41.52 -22.13 -4.98
C ARG A 705 41.90 -22.26 -3.52
N ILE A 706 41.74 -21.20 -2.74
CA ILE A 706 41.98 -21.20 -1.30
C ILE A 706 40.76 -20.74 -0.52
N ILE A 707 40.59 -21.33 0.66
CA ILE A 707 39.58 -20.99 1.65
C ILE A 707 40.33 -20.37 2.83
N VAL A 708 40.16 -19.07 2.98
CA VAL A 708 40.89 -18.22 3.92
C VAL A 708 40.08 -18.06 5.20
N PRO A 709 40.52 -18.65 6.32
CA PRO A 709 39.91 -18.43 7.62
C PRO A 709 40.24 -17.02 8.14
N VAL A 710 39.52 -16.53 9.13
CA VAL A 710 39.65 -15.13 9.59
C VAL A 710 41.05 -14.81 10.12
N GLU A 711 41.76 -15.77 10.71
CA GLU A 711 43.11 -15.57 11.27
C GLU A 711 44.19 -15.34 10.20
N LEU A 712 43.94 -15.79 8.96
CA LEU A 712 44.86 -15.66 7.81
C LEU A 712 44.37 -14.62 6.78
N GLY A 713 43.30 -13.90 7.12
CA GLY A 713 42.70 -12.83 6.32
C GLY A 713 43.31 -11.46 6.59
N TYR A 714 42.46 -10.43 6.64
CA TYR A 714 42.90 -9.04 6.76
C TYR A 714 43.19 -8.64 8.22
N PRO A 715 44.35 -8.02 8.51
CA PRO A 715 44.66 -7.46 9.82
C PRO A 715 43.54 -6.57 10.35
N ASP A 716 43.16 -6.75 11.62
CA ASP A 716 42.05 -6.09 12.31
C ASP A 716 40.66 -6.18 11.61
N ASN A 717 40.51 -7.04 10.59
CA ASN A 717 39.39 -7.03 9.65
C ASN A 717 39.28 -5.70 8.85
N ASP A 718 40.42 -5.14 8.41
CA ASP A 718 40.45 -3.96 7.56
C ASP A 718 41.21 -4.23 6.24
N PHE A 719 40.47 -4.24 5.12
CA PHE A 719 41.04 -4.43 3.79
C PHE A 719 41.95 -3.27 3.33
N ASN A 720 42.06 -2.20 4.10
CA ASN A 720 43.01 -1.13 3.81
C ASN A 720 44.45 -1.45 4.29
N LYS A 721 44.62 -2.41 5.21
CA LYS A 721 45.93 -2.71 5.83
C LYS A 721 46.81 -3.67 5.02
N ALA A 722 46.20 -4.56 4.23
CA ALA A 722 46.89 -5.52 3.37
C ALA A 722 46.15 -5.68 2.04
N GLY A 723 46.82 -6.22 1.02
CA GLY A 723 46.22 -6.68 -0.23
C GLY A 723 45.82 -8.17 -0.20
N PRO A 724 45.09 -8.66 -1.21
CA PRO A 724 44.71 -7.94 -2.43
C PRO A 724 43.39 -7.14 -2.29
N LYS A 725 43.45 -5.83 -2.58
CA LYS A 725 42.29 -4.93 -2.44
C LYS A 725 41.37 -5.02 -3.67
N PRO A 726 40.03 -5.06 -3.51
CA PRO A 726 39.11 -5.14 -4.66
C PRO A 726 39.20 -3.89 -5.53
N SER A 727 39.24 -4.04 -6.86
CA SER A 727 39.38 -2.90 -7.78
C SER A 727 38.12 -2.05 -7.90
N THR A 728 36.95 -2.62 -7.60
CA THR A 728 35.65 -1.93 -7.73
C THR A 728 35.09 -1.45 -6.40
N PHE A 729 34.42 -0.29 -6.40
CA PHE A 729 33.68 0.23 -5.24
C PHE A 729 32.63 -0.76 -4.72
N SER A 730 31.97 -1.50 -5.62
CA SER A 730 31.05 -2.58 -5.29
C SER A 730 31.74 -3.70 -4.50
N GLY A 731 32.93 -4.13 -4.95
CA GLY A 731 33.77 -5.10 -4.26
C GLY A 731 34.25 -4.64 -2.89
N GLN A 732 34.76 -3.42 -2.80
CA GLN A 732 35.21 -2.81 -1.54
C GLN A 732 34.07 -2.73 -0.51
N ARG A 733 32.85 -2.34 -0.93
CA ARG A 733 31.67 -2.35 -0.06
C ARG A 733 31.26 -3.77 0.37
N ALA A 734 31.34 -4.75 -0.54
CA ALA A 734 30.99 -6.14 -0.24
C ALA A 734 31.95 -6.79 0.77
N LEU A 735 33.27 -6.64 0.55
CA LEU A 735 34.31 -7.14 1.45
C LEU A 735 34.27 -6.40 2.81
N GLY A 736 34.21 -5.06 2.77
CA GLY A 736 34.16 -4.22 3.97
C GLY A 736 32.94 -4.48 4.86
N PHE A 737 31.79 -4.85 4.30
CA PHE A 737 30.61 -5.22 5.08
C PHE A 737 30.83 -6.48 5.93
N VAL A 738 31.50 -7.50 5.37
CA VAL A 738 31.73 -8.78 6.06
C VAL A 738 32.84 -8.62 7.10
N LEU A 739 33.95 -7.98 6.73
CA LEU A 739 35.07 -7.73 7.62
C LEU A 739 34.69 -6.81 8.78
N GLY A 740 34.02 -5.68 8.51
CA GLY A 740 33.63 -4.68 9.52
C GLY A 740 32.49 -5.11 10.44
N ASN A 741 31.89 -6.30 10.25
CA ASN A 741 30.79 -6.76 11.10
C ASN A 741 31.28 -7.22 12.48
N LYS A 742 30.51 -6.90 13.53
CA LYS A 742 30.75 -7.30 14.92
C LYS A 742 29.78 -8.38 15.45
N GLY A 743 28.81 -8.81 14.63
CA GLY A 743 27.93 -9.94 14.96
C GLY A 743 28.51 -11.30 14.56
N MET A 744 27.76 -12.37 14.81
CA MET A 744 28.10 -13.76 14.48
C MET A 744 27.99 -14.05 12.97
N ILE A 745 28.76 -13.33 12.15
CA ILE A 745 28.95 -13.60 10.73
C ILE A 745 30.27 -14.34 10.55
N ASP A 746 30.22 -15.51 9.90
CA ASP A 746 31.40 -16.21 9.42
C ASP A 746 32.12 -15.34 8.37
N LYS A 747 33.38 -15.00 8.65
CA LYS A 747 34.23 -14.13 7.82
C LYS A 747 35.13 -14.92 6.85
N THR A 748 34.96 -16.24 6.76
CA THR A 748 35.70 -17.09 5.83
C THR A 748 35.53 -16.61 4.39
N LEU A 749 36.65 -16.34 3.73
CA LEU A 749 36.70 -15.90 2.34
C LEU A 749 37.15 -17.05 1.43
N LEU A 750 36.77 -17.00 0.16
CA LEU A 750 37.30 -17.87 -0.88
C LEU A 750 38.02 -17.00 -1.91
N TYR A 751 39.17 -17.46 -2.36
CA TYR A 751 39.93 -16.85 -3.45
C TYR A 751 40.29 -17.87 -4.50
N ASP A 752 40.16 -17.50 -5.77
CA ASP A 752 40.80 -18.18 -6.89
C ASP A 752 42.03 -17.37 -7.29
N ILE A 753 43.20 -18.00 -7.37
CA ILE A 753 44.49 -17.36 -7.66
C ILE A 753 45.12 -18.05 -8.87
N GLU A 754 45.50 -17.29 -9.91
CA GLU A 754 46.33 -17.78 -11.01
C GLU A 754 47.72 -17.12 -10.97
N LEU A 755 48.78 -17.91 -10.78
CA LEU A 755 50.15 -17.41 -10.74
C LEU A 755 50.68 -17.21 -12.17
N LYS A 756 50.72 -15.96 -12.64
CA LYS A 756 51.04 -15.61 -14.04
C LYS A 756 52.55 -15.52 -14.30
N LYS A 757 53.31 -14.96 -13.34
CA LYS A 757 54.77 -14.78 -13.46
C LYS A 757 55.41 -14.64 -12.08
N VAL A 758 56.68 -15.01 -11.99
CA VAL A 758 57.60 -14.65 -10.90
C VAL A 758 58.78 -13.87 -11.50
N THR A 759 59.26 -12.85 -10.79
CA THR A 759 60.43 -12.01 -11.16
C THR A 759 61.20 -11.56 -9.91
#